data_AF-A0AA96Q8B1-F1
#
_entry.id   AF-A0AA96Q8B1-F1
#
_cell.length_a   1.000
_cell.length_b   1.000
_cell.length_c   1.000
_cell.angle_alpha   90.00
_cell.angle_beta   90.00
_cell.angle_gamma   90.00
#
_symmetry.space_group_name_H-M   'P 1'
#
loop_
_entity.id
_entity.type
_entity.pdbx_description
1 polymer ?
#
loop_
_entity_poly.entity_id
_entity_poly.type
_entity_poly.pdbx_seq_one_letter_code
_entity_poly.pdbx_strand_id
1 'polypeptide(L)'
;MTEEHDNAQVVTSADAQTLINALPEAEAITEDHAADMETQSEAIIKDHAVDVETQSEVIDEAKVQLSDEAHLHCICGGSVSAGDHTSHSDVTYTAWNGTDGITYNNNTAYVYLTDNATINSNLVVDGTTLYLCLNGKTYASNGTNKIQVKNGGRLVLCDCRGSGTIKGATSGWGGMCIYLYTSTLDMFGGKLTGGKVTGSGGGGAIALDDKNCVFNMYSGEISGNDGRNYGGAVFQNFAKNKPNATGGRFNMYGGVIKNNTAKNGGAFFSTTGGTIDMTGGTISGNTATMSSNDAGGGAIYMRGSGTINITGNAEITGNSSSLDGGAILMGWGTINMNGSAKINNNTASRWGGAICLRRDSNQVTQIIMRGGEISGNKAMKEGGAVHAVDKDCIFYLYDGKITGNTSVDGGAIYLNQEPSTLSMHGGEISGNTATGNGGGIYIYRTGSVCELYGGKIENNKASGSGGGIYINPSNSGKLRVGNTAVVQSNTVSGKSNNVYLPSGKTLSIGIGMTPPYASIGITTANTSYPVAFSDAYGKNYAECFFADDVNAHVEYKDDQKLYLVSGVVARPLTVTFDPNGGTLDEADKTRSVNTGERYGTLPVPSYAGYDFAGWYTEKNGGTEIKEDTTVTVAGTQTLYAHWTLIHVHAYTQQMQKPEALKTPADCAHNAVYYLSCACGEVSTNNADTFTAENTALDHDWGEWAQNSDGKTHTRVCKRDGNHTETGNCTGGTATCDKKAVCATCGKEYGSFDPANHSGTLSDWQTNDIEHWKEYTCCHAKRQRAAHDGGTATCQGKAVCLVCGQEYGSFDPANHTGTLSGWKTNGTEHWKEYNCCHAEVQRARHSFTAEAEQEAYLKSAATCTERAEYYKSCEVCGLSSIGTADEATFFSGNVLGHDWGEWTQNSDGKTHTRVCKRDSSHTETGNCTGGTATCTAKAVCEVCKAAYGEKNPDNHTAGCTPEWTITETEHEQKYSLCGKVTTKKSAHSFSDWAIIQEPTSSQDGEKEHICEICKYKETKTIPAAGDSGSNTNNTNNTNNTNNTIRATAGSASAPQTGDSNQMLLWLSLLFASGFGVTGATLYGRRKKHSRQR
;
A
#
# COMPACT_ATOMS: atom_id res chain seq x y z
N MET A 1 -74.85 2.18 3.28
CA MET A 1 -75.21 3.14 4.34
C MET A 1 -74.65 2.59 5.64
N THR A 2 -74.27 3.47 6.58
CA THR A 2 -74.24 3.31 8.06
C THR A 2 -74.46 1.92 8.66
N GLU A 3 -73.72 1.44 9.66
CA GLU A 3 -72.69 2.01 10.57
C GLU A 3 -71.55 0.94 10.76
N GLU A 4 -70.56 0.98 11.66
CA GLU A 4 -70.36 1.62 12.99
C GLU A 4 -68.84 1.76 13.31
N HIS A 5 -68.45 2.48 14.38
CA HIS A 5 -67.05 2.83 14.65
C HIS A 5 -66.79 3.04 16.17
N ASP A 6 -66.00 2.17 16.81
CA ASP A 6 -65.44 2.31 18.18
C ASP A 6 -64.60 1.04 18.50
N ASN A 7 -63.60 1.02 19.39
CA ASN A 7 -62.75 2.06 20.00
C ASN A 7 -61.45 1.39 20.48
N ALA A 8 -60.30 2.07 20.42
CA ALA A 8 -59.03 1.56 20.95
C ALA A 8 -58.20 2.72 21.53
N GLN A 9 -57.74 2.58 22.78
CA GLN A 9 -57.00 3.65 23.46
C GLN A 9 -55.58 3.79 22.90
N VAL A 10 -55.21 5.02 22.52
CA VAL A 10 -53.83 5.39 22.23
C VAL A 10 -53.14 5.75 23.54
N VAL A 11 -52.13 4.97 23.94
CA VAL A 11 -51.26 5.27 25.08
C VAL A 11 -50.34 6.44 24.73
N THR A 12 -50.17 7.40 25.62
CA THR A 12 -49.31 8.58 25.41
C THR A 12 -47.97 8.45 26.15
N SER A 13 -46.98 9.26 25.78
CA SER A 13 -45.68 9.30 26.47
C SER A 13 -45.78 9.74 27.95
N ALA A 14 -46.85 10.45 28.33
CA ALA A 14 -47.13 10.78 29.74
C ALA A 14 -47.58 9.55 30.55
N ASP A 15 -48.30 8.61 29.92
CA ASP A 15 -48.74 7.37 30.57
C ASP A 15 -47.54 6.43 30.80
N ALA A 16 -46.65 6.32 29.81
CA ALA A 16 -45.39 5.58 29.93
C ALA A 16 -44.50 6.13 31.06
N GLN A 17 -44.33 7.46 31.14
CA GLN A 17 -43.59 8.10 32.24
C GLN A 17 -44.23 7.83 33.61
N THR A 18 -45.56 7.72 33.67
CA THR A 18 -46.29 7.44 34.92
C THR A 18 -46.06 5.99 35.39
N LEU A 19 -45.89 5.03 34.47
CA LEU A 19 -45.48 3.65 34.79
C LEU A 19 -44.03 3.56 35.27
N ILE A 20 -43.10 4.25 34.61
CA ILE A 20 -41.68 4.30 35.03
C ILE A 20 -41.55 4.85 36.45
N ASN A 21 -42.29 5.92 36.78
CA ASN A 21 -42.30 6.56 38.09
C ASN A 21 -42.99 5.72 39.20
N ALA A 22 -43.52 4.53 38.88
CA ALA A 22 -44.19 3.64 39.84
C ALA A 22 -43.29 2.45 40.30
N LEU A 23 -42.08 2.32 39.75
CA LEU A 23 -41.12 1.31 40.18
C LEU A 23 -40.50 1.68 41.54
N PRO A 24 -40.37 0.73 42.49
CA PRO A 24 -39.83 1.02 43.82
C PRO A 24 -38.31 1.22 43.79
N GLU A 25 -37.83 2.31 44.40
CA GLU A 25 -36.41 2.49 44.71
C GLU A 25 -35.94 1.39 45.67
N ALA A 26 -35.02 0.53 45.22
CA ALA A 26 -34.46 -0.57 45.99
C ALA A 26 -32.94 -0.69 45.76
N GLU A 27 -32.21 -1.06 46.81
CA GLU A 27 -30.75 -0.89 46.90
C GLU A 27 -29.95 -2.02 46.22
N ALA A 28 -28.79 -1.64 45.66
CA ALA A 28 -27.61 -2.48 45.39
C ALA A 28 -27.83 -3.91 44.83
N ILE A 29 -27.81 -4.04 43.50
CA ILE A 29 -27.87 -5.31 42.77
C ILE A 29 -26.47 -5.73 42.25
N THR A 30 -26.16 -7.03 42.31
CA THR A 30 -24.99 -7.67 41.71
C THR A 30 -25.33 -8.44 40.42
N GLU A 31 -24.32 -8.87 39.66
CA GLU A 31 -24.37 -9.32 38.23
C GLU A 31 -25.39 -10.41 37.78
N ASP A 32 -26.26 -10.95 38.64
CA ASP A 32 -27.10 -12.13 38.34
C ASP A 32 -28.60 -11.82 38.09
N HIS A 33 -29.04 -10.56 38.21
CA HIS A 33 -30.48 -10.20 38.15
C HIS A 33 -30.99 -9.64 36.81
N ALA A 34 -30.16 -9.54 35.76
CA ALA A 34 -30.58 -8.96 34.48
C ALA A 34 -31.77 -9.71 33.82
N ALA A 35 -31.75 -11.04 33.90
CA ALA A 35 -32.78 -11.89 33.29
C ALA A 35 -34.16 -11.80 33.98
N ASP A 36 -34.21 -11.53 35.29
CA ASP A 36 -35.46 -11.40 36.03
C ASP A 36 -36.17 -10.07 35.69
N MET A 37 -35.43 -8.99 35.42
CA MET A 37 -36.00 -7.72 34.96
C MET A 37 -36.53 -7.81 33.52
N GLU A 38 -35.82 -8.53 32.64
CA GLU A 38 -36.27 -8.80 31.28
C GLU A 38 -37.57 -9.62 31.30
N THR A 39 -37.63 -10.68 32.11
CA THR A 39 -38.82 -11.52 32.32
C THR A 39 -40.02 -10.74 32.90
N GLN A 40 -39.78 -9.79 33.82
CA GLN A 40 -40.85 -8.95 34.37
C GLN A 40 -41.36 -7.89 33.39
N SER A 41 -40.50 -7.34 32.53
CA SER A 41 -40.93 -6.34 31.54
C SER A 41 -41.75 -6.97 30.40
N GLU A 42 -41.36 -8.15 29.89
CA GLU A 42 -42.17 -8.93 28.94
C GLU A 42 -43.57 -9.26 29.50
N ALA A 43 -43.67 -9.59 30.78
CA ALA A 43 -44.93 -9.96 31.43
C ALA A 43 -45.95 -8.79 31.50
N ILE A 44 -45.48 -7.55 31.54
CA ILE A 44 -46.32 -6.34 31.61
C ILE A 44 -46.77 -5.91 30.20
N ILE A 45 -45.89 -6.01 29.20
CA ILE A 45 -46.13 -5.50 27.83
C ILE A 45 -47.10 -6.40 27.04
N LYS A 46 -47.16 -7.70 27.36
CA LYS A 46 -47.91 -8.72 26.61
C LYS A 46 -49.43 -8.51 26.52
N ASP A 47 -49.99 -7.66 27.38
CA ASP A 47 -51.44 -7.42 27.49
C ASP A 47 -51.93 -6.23 26.64
N HIS A 48 -51.02 -5.42 26.05
CA HIS A 48 -51.35 -4.11 25.45
C HIS A 48 -50.83 -3.87 24.00
N ALA A 49 -50.37 -4.93 23.31
CA ALA A 49 -50.24 -4.99 21.84
C ALA A 49 -49.62 -3.75 21.12
N VAL A 50 -48.37 -3.41 21.46
CA VAL A 50 -47.60 -2.34 20.81
C VAL A 50 -46.67 -2.89 19.72
N ASP A 51 -46.53 -2.15 18.61
CA ASP A 51 -45.69 -2.52 17.46
C ASP A 51 -44.19 -2.57 17.79
N VAL A 52 -43.43 -3.35 17.02
CA VAL A 52 -42.03 -3.72 17.32
C VAL A 52 -41.05 -2.59 17.04
N GLU A 53 -41.31 -1.75 16.03
CA GLU A 53 -40.36 -0.71 15.61
C GLU A 53 -40.20 0.41 16.68
N THR A 54 -41.27 0.72 17.43
CA THR A 54 -41.23 1.62 18.60
C THR A 54 -40.65 0.99 19.86
N GLN A 55 -40.51 -0.34 19.95
CA GLN A 55 -39.89 -0.99 21.10
C GLN A 55 -38.37 -0.69 21.14
N SER A 56 -37.70 -0.71 19.98
CA SER A 56 -36.27 -0.40 19.89
C SER A 56 -35.93 1.03 20.34
N GLU A 57 -36.68 2.03 19.87
CA GLU A 57 -36.37 3.43 20.14
C GLU A 57 -36.49 3.77 21.64
N VAL A 58 -37.57 3.31 22.30
CA VAL A 58 -37.79 3.54 23.73
C VAL A 58 -36.74 2.82 24.60
N ILE A 59 -36.34 1.60 24.20
CA ILE A 59 -35.31 0.83 24.92
C ILE A 59 -33.93 1.49 24.77
N ASP A 60 -33.58 2.03 23.60
CA ASP A 60 -32.29 2.69 23.39
C ASP A 60 -32.24 4.11 24.01
N GLU A 61 -33.35 4.86 24.04
CA GLU A 61 -33.43 6.09 24.85
C GLU A 61 -33.28 5.81 26.36
N ALA A 62 -33.90 4.74 26.87
CA ALA A 62 -33.75 4.32 28.27
C ALA A 62 -32.30 3.93 28.62
N LYS A 63 -31.60 3.19 27.74
CA LYS A 63 -30.16 2.89 27.91
C LYS A 63 -29.29 4.14 27.93
N VAL A 64 -29.63 5.17 27.14
CA VAL A 64 -28.88 6.44 27.12
C VAL A 64 -29.07 7.21 28.42
N GLN A 65 -30.30 7.27 28.97
CA GLN A 65 -30.59 7.96 30.25
C GLN A 65 -29.91 7.30 31.47
N LEU A 66 -29.59 6.01 31.41
CA LEU A 66 -28.90 5.29 32.48
C LEU A 66 -27.37 5.56 32.55
N SER A 67 -26.83 6.38 31.65
CA SER A 67 -25.37 6.56 31.49
C SER A 67 -24.81 7.90 31.99
N ASP A 68 -25.30 8.41 33.13
CA ASP A 68 -24.77 9.62 33.80
C ASP A 68 -23.43 9.39 34.54
N GLU A 69 -22.62 8.46 34.01
CA GLU A 69 -21.25 8.17 34.43
C GLU A 69 -20.23 8.91 33.56
N ALA A 70 -18.98 8.94 34.02
CA ALA A 70 -17.91 9.72 33.39
C ALA A 70 -17.66 9.30 31.92
N HIS A 71 -17.57 10.29 31.01
CA HIS A 71 -17.29 10.05 29.58
C HIS A 71 -15.85 9.55 29.37
N LEU A 72 -15.68 8.25 29.51
CA LEU A 72 -14.41 7.52 29.54
C LEU A 72 -14.24 6.72 28.25
N HIS A 73 -13.16 6.99 27.52
CA HIS A 73 -12.74 6.18 26.37
C HIS A 73 -11.25 6.41 26.07
N CYS A 74 -10.67 5.57 25.22
CA CYS A 74 -9.30 5.73 24.73
C CYS A 74 -9.07 7.16 24.23
N ILE A 75 -7.89 7.70 24.47
CA ILE A 75 -7.37 8.93 23.83
C ILE A 75 -7.62 8.99 22.30
N CYS A 76 -7.64 7.81 21.68
CA CYS A 76 -7.86 7.54 20.26
C CYS A 76 -9.33 7.28 19.86
N GLY A 77 -10.19 6.90 20.81
CA GLY A 77 -11.57 6.48 20.57
C GLY A 77 -11.78 5.09 19.94
N GLY A 78 -10.79 4.19 19.89
CA GLY A 78 -10.94 2.90 19.19
C GLY A 78 -9.79 1.88 19.31
N SER A 79 -9.10 1.58 18.20
CA SER A 79 -8.15 0.46 18.03
C SER A 79 -6.67 0.88 17.81
N VAL A 80 -5.72 0.02 18.20
CA VAL A 80 -4.26 0.14 17.94
C VAL A 80 -3.88 -0.17 16.48
N SER A 81 -4.77 -0.81 15.71
CA SER A 81 -4.44 -1.59 14.51
C SER A 81 -4.09 -0.80 13.24
N ALA A 82 -3.63 0.44 13.33
CA ALA A 82 -3.41 1.30 12.16
C ALA A 82 -2.31 2.37 12.38
N GLY A 83 -1.05 2.02 12.15
CA GLY A 83 0.09 2.97 12.17
C GLY A 83 1.10 2.70 13.29
N ASP A 84 1.77 3.74 13.75
CA ASP A 84 2.81 3.70 14.79
C ASP A 84 2.34 4.16 16.19
N HIS A 85 1.02 4.25 16.44
CA HIS A 85 0.49 4.54 17.78
C HIS A 85 0.46 3.29 18.66
N THR A 86 1.40 3.20 19.61
CA THR A 86 1.70 1.99 20.38
C THR A 86 0.99 1.88 21.74
N SER A 87 0.12 2.83 22.10
CA SER A 87 -0.42 2.94 23.47
C SER A 87 -1.90 3.31 23.49
N HIS A 88 -2.71 2.50 24.16
CA HIS A 88 -4.09 2.81 24.50
C HIS A 88 -4.21 3.04 26.00
N SER A 89 -4.85 4.14 26.36
CA SER A 89 -5.20 4.49 27.73
C SER A 89 -6.52 5.22 27.70
N ASP A 90 -7.50 4.72 28.45
CA ASP A 90 -8.76 5.41 28.65
C ASP A 90 -8.53 6.63 29.55
N VAL A 91 -9.15 7.76 29.19
CA VAL A 91 -9.07 9.01 29.95
C VAL A 91 -10.48 9.58 30.08
N THR A 92 -10.79 10.15 31.23
CA THR A 92 -12.05 10.88 31.44
C THR A 92 -12.02 12.21 30.69
N TYR A 93 -12.94 12.39 29.74
CA TYR A 93 -13.12 13.65 29.02
C TYR A 93 -14.08 14.56 29.77
N THR A 94 -13.84 15.87 29.71
CA THR A 94 -14.71 16.90 30.32
C THR A 94 -15.83 17.29 29.35
N ALA A 95 -17.05 17.44 29.85
CA ALA A 95 -18.18 17.91 29.05
C ALA A 95 -17.95 19.33 28.52
N TRP A 96 -18.20 19.56 27.23
CA TRP A 96 -18.01 20.87 26.59
C TRP A 96 -19.09 21.15 25.54
N ASN A 97 -19.62 22.38 25.57
CA ASN A 97 -20.67 22.85 24.65
C ASN A 97 -20.14 23.33 23.29
N GLY A 98 -18.83 23.29 23.07
CA GLY A 98 -18.18 23.73 21.84
C GLY A 98 -17.98 25.25 21.70
N THR A 99 -18.37 26.07 22.68
CA THR A 99 -18.20 27.53 22.65
C THR A 99 -17.45 28.10 23.86
N ASP A 100 -17.48 27.42 25.00
CA ASP A 100 -16.91 27.92 26.25
C ASP A 100 -15.39 27.75 26.31
N GLY A 101 -14.75 28.49 27.22
CA GLY A 101 -13.30 28.45 27.41
C GLY A 101 -12.81 27.11 27.97
N ILE A 102 -11.94 26.43 27.24
CA ILE A 102 -11.32 25.16 27.67
C ILE A 102 -10.24 25.44 28.71
N THR A 103 -10.31 24.74 29.85
CA THR A 103 -9.26 24.76 30.89
C THR A 103 -8.20 23.71 30.59
N TYR A 104 -6.92 24.08 30.66
CA TYR A 104 -5.78 23.20 30.42
C TYR A 104 -5.01 22.94 31.71
N ASN A 105 -4.85 21.67 32.07
CA ASN A 105 -4.04 21.20 33.19
C ASN A 105 -2.70 20.70 32.65
N ASN A 106 -1.57 21.23 33.13
CA ASN A 106 -0.22 20.93 32.60
C ASN A 106 -0.16 21.00 31.05
N ASN A 107 -0.60 22.14 30.51
CA ASN A 107 -0.73 22.42 29.06
C ASN A 107 -1.64 21.43 28.28
N THR A 108 -2.43 20.60 28.95
CA THR A 108 -3.22 19.52 28.34
C THR A 108 -4.69 19.61 28.72
N ALA A 109 -5.60 19.33 27.78
CA ALA A 109 -7.04 19.28 28.03
C ALA A 109 -7.69 18.10 27.30
N TYR A 110 -8.72 17.50 27.91
CA TYR A 110 -9.54 16.41 27.36
C TYR A 110 -11.01 16.84 27.40
N VAL A 111 -11.63 17.07 26.23
CA VAL A 111 -13.01 17.54 26.13
C VAL A 111 -13.84 16.76 25.11
N TYR A 112 -15.12 16.52 25.40
CA TYR A 112 -16.08 15.92 24.48
C TYR A 112 -17.26 16.85 24.22
N LEU A 113 -17.81 16.82 23.00
CA LEU A 113 -19.00 17.60 22.67
C LEU A 113 -20.26 16.98 23.29
N THR A 114 -21.00 17.79 24.03
CA THR A 114 -22.34 17.41 24.54
C THR A 114 -23.42 17.55 23.47
N ASP A 115 -23.30 18.56 22.60
CA ASP A 115 -24.22 18.77 21.49
C ASP A 115 -23.57 19.44 20.26
N ASN A 116 -24.35 19.64 19.20
CA ASN A 116 -23.93 20.33 17.97
C ASN A 116 -23.63 21.81 18.25
N ALA A 117 -22.41 22.25 17.96
CA ALA A 117 -21.93 23.60 18.24
C ALA A 117 -21.68 24.41 16.96
N THR A 118 -21.86 25.74 17.02
CA THR A 118 -21.45 26.67 15.96
C THR A 118 -20.59 27.79 16.51
N ILE A 119 -19.36 27.92 16.01
CA ILE A 119 -18.36 28.84 16.58
C ILE A 119 -18.45 30.25 16.00
N ASN A 120 -18.44 31.24 16.90
CA ASN A 120 -18.41 32.67 16.58
C ASN A 120 -17.02 33.32 16.74
N SER A 121 -16.02 32.51 17.08
CA SER A 121 -14.60 32.86 17.21
C SER A 121 -13.76 31.66 16.77
N ASN A 122 -12.45 31.84 16.59
CA ASN A 122 -11.57 30.70 16.29
C ASN A 122 -11.30 29.91 17.57
N LEU A 123 -11.41 28.58 17.52
CA LEU A 123 -10.81 27.71 18.53
C LEU A 123 -9.29 27.74 18.32
N VAL A 124 -8.53 28.16 19.33
CA VAL A 124 -7.08 28.30 19.23
C VAL A 124 -6.40 27.36 20.23
N VAL A 125 -5.49 26.53 19.72
CA VAL A 125 -4.65 25.59 20.49
C VAL A 125 -3.20 26.03 20.28
N ASP A 126 -2.68 26.85 21.18
CA ASP A 126 -1.38 27.54 21.05
C ASP A 126 -0.45 27.08 22.19
N GLY A 127 0.66 26.40 21.86
CA GLY A 127 1.59 25.85 22.85
C GLY A 127 1.02 24.79 23.81
N THR A 128 -0.15 24.23 23.50
CA THR A 128 -0.91 23.28 24.32
C THR A 128 -1.34 22.03 23.55
N THR A 129 -1.68 20.96 24.26
CA THR A 129 -2.30 19.75 23.68
C THR A 129 -3.79 19.72 23.99
N LEU A 130 -4.62 19.65 22.95
CA LEU A 130 -6.07 19.46 23.07
C LEU A 130 -6.46 18.09 22.53
N TYR A 131 -7.06 17.26 23.38
CA TYR A 131 -7.77 16.04 23.00
C TYR A 131 -9.25 16.38 22.88
N LEU A 132 -9.78 16.34 21.65
CA LEU A 132 -11.17 16.62 21.32
C LEU A 132 -11.86 15.35 20.84
N CYS A 133 -12.90 14.93 21.56
CA CYS A 133 -13.86 13.94 21.09
C CYS A 133 -15.10 14.62 20.50
N LEU A 134 -15.47 14.26 19.27
CA LEU A 134 -16.69 14.79 18.65
C LEU A 134 -17.98 14.14 19.19
N ASN A 135 -17.90 12.95 19.81
CA ASN A 135 -19.04 12.24 20.43
C ASN A 135 -20.30 12.20 19.51
N GLY A 136 -20.09 11.97 18.21
CA GLY A 136 -21.15 11.93 17.20
C GLY A 136 -21.75 13.29 16.80
N LYS A 137 -21.30 14.39 17.39
CA LYS A 137 -21.84 15.75 17.20
C LYS A 137 -21.13 16.53 16.08
N THR A 138 -21.78 17.58 15.62
CA THR A 138 -21.24 18.51 14.61
C THR A 138 -20.58 19.74 15.28
N TYR A 139 -19.35 20.03 14.90
CA TYR A 139 -18.63 21.26 15.26
C TYR A 139 -18.53 22.17 14.03
N ALA A 140 -19.36 23.21 13.96
CA ALA A 140 -19.55 24.01 12.75
C ALA A 140 -18.94 25.41 12.81
N SER A 141 -18.42 25.86 11.66
CA SER A 141 -18.09 27.27 11.42
C SER A 141 -19.35 28.12 11.21
N ASN A 142 -19.31 29.37 11.69
CA ASN A 142 -20.23 30.45 11.24
C ASN A 142 -20.02 30.88 9.77
N GLY A 143 -19.10 30.25 9.03
CA GLY A 143 -18.72 30.57 7.66
C GLY A 143 -17.35 31.25 7.52
N THR A 144 -16.74 31.72 8.62
CA THR A 144 -15.37 32.31 8.60
C THR A 144 -14.44 31.76 9.69
N ASN A 145 -14.97 31.44 10.86
CA ASN A 145 -14.20 30.96 12.00
C ASN A 145 -13.87 29.46 11.91
N LYS A 146 -12.77 29.04 12.54
CA LYS A 146 -12.21 27.68 12.42
C LYS A 146 -11.26 27.32 13.55
N ILE A 147 -10.79 26.07 13.57
CA ILE A 147 -9.76 25.62 14.50
C ILE A 147 -8.37 26.06 14.00
N GLN A 148 -7.51 26.54 14.91
CA GLN A 148 -6.14 26.96 14.63
C GLN A 148 -5.19 26.35 15.68
N VAL A 149 -4.23 25.53 15.23
CA VAL A 149 -3.22 24.91 16.11
C VAL A 149 -1.87 25.55 15.81
N LYS A 150 -1.16 26.04 16.85
CA LYS A 150 -0.04 26.97 16.69
C LYS A 150 1.13 26.71 17.65
N ASN A 151 2.33 27.09 17.21
CA ASN A 151 3.54 27.30 18.04
C ASN A 151 3.88 26.12 18.99
N GLY A 152 3.97 24.91 18.45
CA GLY A 152 4.21 23.68 19.21
C GLY A 152 2.93 23.00 19.75
N GLY A 153 1.77 23.63 19.56
CA GLY A 153 0.48 23.04 19.93
C GLY A 153 0.16 21.76 19.15
N ARG A 154 -0.66 20.92 19.78
CA ARG A 154 -1.10 19.61 19.25
C ARG A 154 -2.61 19.49 19.38
N LEU A 155 -3.30 19.15 18.30
CA LEU A 155 -4.70 18.74 18.33
C LEU A 155 -4.78 17.23 18.06
N VAL A 156 -5.47 16.51 18.93
CA VAL A 156 -5.80 15.10 18.76
C VAL A 156 -7.31 15.02 18.61
N LEU A 157 -7.76 14.61 17.44
CA LEU A 157 -9.17 14.52 17.06
C LEU A 157 -9.62 13.06 17.03
N CYS A 158 -10.64 12.74 17.81
CA CYS A 158 -11.27 11.43 17.84
C CYS A 158 -12.80 11.57 17.83
N ASP A 159 -13.50 10.46 17.64
CA ASP A 159 -14.95 10.41 17.66
C ASP A 159 -15.45 9.02 18.09
N CYS A 160 -15.80 8.87 19.37
CA CYS A 160 -16.21 7.60 19.96
C CYS A 160 -17.59 7.08 19.47
N ARG A 161 -18.35 7.87 18.70
CA ARG A 161 -19.68 7.48 18.15
C ARG A 161 -19.71 7.32 16.62
N GLY A 162 -18.64 7.69 15.91
CA GLY A 162 -18.48 7.50 14.45
C GLY A 162 -19.23 8.47 13.52
N SER A 163 -20.19 9.27 14.01
CA SER A 163 -20.96 10.24 13.20
C SER A 163 -20.46 11.70 13.28
N GLY A 164 -19.46 11.97 14.12
CA GLY A 164 -18.98 13.30 14.47
C GLY A 164 -18.33 14.04 13.31
N THR A 165 -18.65 15.34 13.16
CA THR A 165 -18.31 16.12 11.96
C THR A 165 -17.79 17.52 12.29
N ILE A 166 -16.60 17.89 11.79
CA ILE A 166 -16.15 19.29 11.70
C ILE A 166 -16.62 19.86 10.37
N LYS A 167 -17.46 20.90 10.42
CA LYS A 167 -17.98 21.61 9.24
C LYS A 167 -17.24 22.94 9.05
N GLY A 168 -16.40 23.00 8.02
CA GLY A 168 -15.45 24.09 7.79
C GLY A 168 -16.07 25.43 7.40
N ALA A 169 -15.26 26.48 7.52
CA ALA A 169 -15.57 27.83 7.04
C ALA A 169 -15.77 27.87 5.51
N THR A 170 -16.61 28.78 5.05
CA THR A 170 -16.98 28.93 3.62
C THR A 170 -16.37 30.16 2.95
N SER A 171 -15.71 31.03 3.72
CA SER A 171 -14.92 32.16 3.24
C SER A 171 -13.69 32.44 4.11
N GLY A 172 -12.53 32.65 3.50
CA GLY A 172 -11.26 32.90 4.17
C GLY A 172 -10.04 32.39 3.39
N TRP A 173 -8.85 32.60 3.96
CA TRP A 173 -7.61 31.92 3.57
C TRP A 173 -7.63 30.46 4.08
N GLY A 174 -6.90 29.58 3.39
CA GLY A 174 -6.83 28.12 3.50
C GLY A 174 -6.88 27.41 4.87
N GLY A 175 -7.15 26.11 4.81
CA GLY A 175 -7.37 25.23 5.96
C GLY A 175 -8.67 25.58 6.66
N MET A 176 -9.82 25.36 6.01
CA MET A 176 -11.09 25.96 6.46
C MET A 176 -11.77 25.21 7.60
N CYS A 177 -11.41 23.94 7.84
CA CYS A 177 -11.77 23.23 9.07
C CYS A 177 -10.68 23.45 10.13
N ILE A 178 -9.41 23.18 9.77
CA ILE A 178 -8.25 23.25 10.66
C ILE A 178 -7.07 23.95 9.95
N TYR A 179 -6.41 24.88 10.64
CA TYR A 179 -5.17 25.53 10.21
C TYR A 179 -4.02 25.16 11.16
N LEU A 180 -2.90 24.68 10.63
CA LEU A 180 -1.69 24.32 11.38
C LEU A 180 -0.52 25.24 11.03
N TYR A 181 0.10 25.84 12.05
CA TYR A 181 1.35 26.60 11.94
C TYR A 181 2.34 26.18 13.04
N THR A 182 3.45 25.54 12.64
CA THR A 182 4.46 24.97 13.54
C THR A 182 3.83 24.03 14.58
N SER A 183 2.95 23.11 14.15
CA SER A 183 2.05 22.35 15.04
C SER A 183 1.66 20.98 14.50
N THR A 184 1.09 20.13 15.36
CA THR A 184 0.69 18.75 15.03
C THR A 184 -0.83 18.57 15.06
N LEU A 185 -1.35 17.79 14.11
CA LEU A 185 -2.69 17.21 14.13
C LEU A 185 -2.58 15.69 14.08
N ASP A 186 -3.21 15.00 15.03
CA ASP A 186 -3.48 13.57 14.98
C ASP A 186 -4.98 13.36 14.80
N MET A 187 -5.38 12.54 13.82
CA MET A 187 -6.77 12.25 13.51
C MET A 187 -7.06 10.75 13.56
N PHE A 188 -7.81 10.35 14.58
CA PHE A 188 -8.25 8.97 14.83
C PHE A 188 -9.72 8.73 14.47
N GLY A 189 -10.50 9.77 14.15
CA GLY A 189 -11.91 9.62 13.81
C GLY A 189 -12.59 10.92 13.38
N GLY A 190 -13.89 10.83 13.12
CA GLY A 190 -14.72 11.94 12.67
C GLY A 190 -14.52 12.34 11.21
N LYS A 191 -15.27 13.36 10.78
CA LYS A 191 -15.33 13.83 9.38
C LYS A 191 -15.02 15.32 9.24
N LEU A 192 -14.17 15.72 8.30
CA LEU A 192 -13.93 17.12 7.94
C LEU A 192 -14.56 17.46 6.57
N THR A 193 -15.51 18.40 6.55
CA THR A 193 -16.40 18.61 5.39
C THR A 193 -16.83 20.05 5.17
N GLY A 194 -17.18 20.39 3.93
CA GLY A 194 -17.81 21.66 3.55
C GLY A 194 -16.91 22.89 3.59
N GLY A 195 -15.62 22.73 3.93
CA GLY A 195 -14.66 23.82 3.97
C GLY A 195 -14.33 24.36 2.57
N LYS A 196 -14.45 25.68 2.37
CA LYS A 196 -14.33 26.33 1.06
C LYS A 196 -13.44 27.58 1.10
N VAL A 197 -12.35 27.55 0.35
CA VAL A 197 -11.34 28.62 0.32
C VAL A 197 -11.77 29.73 -0.64
N THR A 198 -11.85 30.98 -0.15
CA THR A 198 -12.10 32.17 -1.00
C THR A 198 -10.88 33.06 -1.17
N GLY A 199 -9.85 32.88 -0.33
CA GLY A 199 -8.57 33.59 -0.40
C GLY A 199 -7.59 33.05 -1.45
N SER A 200 -6.31 33.30 -1.19
CA SER A 200 -5.16 32.92 -2.04
C SER A 200 -4.44 31.63 -1.61
N GLY A 201 -4.79 31.07 -0.45
CA GLY A 201 -4.29 29.77 0.01
C GLY A 201 -5.00 28.59 -0.67
N GLY A 202 -5.01 27.46 0.03
CA GLY A 202 -5.64 26.21 -0.38
C GLY A 202 -5.97 25.33 0.83
N GLY A 203 -6.36 24.08 0.61
CA GLY A 203 -6.70 23.16 1.70
C GLY A 203 -8.11 23.45 2.17
N GLY A 204 -9.10 22.89 1.49
CA GLY A 204 -10.49 23.08 1.87
C GLY A 204 -10.75 22.61 3.30
N ALA A 205 -10.19 21.45 3.71
CA ALA A 205 -10.20 21.02 5.10
C ALA A 205 -9.01 21.57 5.91
N ILE A 206 -7.78 21.24 5.50
CA ILE A 206 -6.56 21.40 6.31
C ILE A 206 -5.49 22.20 5.57
N ALA A 207 -4.83 23.14 6.24
CA ALA A 207 -3.63 23.80 5.74
C ALA A 207 -2.44 23.64 6.68
N LEU A 208 -1.29 23.30 6.10
CA LEU A 208 0.02 23.15 6.74
C LEU A 208 0.89 24.34 6.31
N ASP A 209 0.91 25.40 7.12
CA ASP A 209 1.46 26.72 6.76
C ASP A 209 2.86 27.01 7.36
N ASP A 210 3.54 25.95 7.81
CA ASP A 210 4.97 25.97 8.14
C ASP A 210 5.62 24.60 7.84
N LYS A 211 6.95 24.59 7.68
CA LYS A 211 7.76 23.39 7.43
C LYS A 211 7.80 22.38 8.58
N ASN A 212 7.48 22.78 9.81
CA ASN A 212 7.44 21.88 10.98
C ASN A 212 6.02 21.37 11.27
N CYS A 213 5.03 21.65 10.41
CA CYS A 213 3.69 21.10 10.57
C CYS A 213 3.66 19.59 10.28
N VAL A 214 2.96 18.85 11.13
CA VAL A 214 2.75 17.40 11.00
C VAL A 214 1.26 17.11 11.02
N PHE A 215 0.78 16.30 10.08
CA PHE A 215 -0.57 15.75 10.09
C PHE A 215 -0.50 14.23 10.00
N ASN A 216 -1.03 13.55 11.01
CA ASN A 216 -1.15 12.10 11.08
C ASN A 216 -2.63 11.71 10.95
N MET A 217 -2.96 10.92 9.92
CA MET A 217 -4.32 10.39 9.69
C MET A 217 -4.31 8.88 9.90
N TYR A 218 -4.80 8.45 11.06
CA TYR A 218 -4.93 7.05 11.44
C TYR A 218 -6.30 6.49 11.01
N SER A 219 -7.37 7.31 11.07
CA SER A 219 -8.71 6.97 10.57
C SER A 219 -9.57 8.22 10.30
N GLY A 220 -10.86 8.02 10.04
CA GLY A 220 -11.85 9.06 9.76
C GLY A 220 -11.89 9.52 8.29
N GLU A 221 -12.61 10.60 8.02
CA GLU A 221 -12.94 11.05 6.66
C GLU A 221 -12.63 12.53 6.39
N ILE A 222 -12.08 12.84 5.21
CA ILE A 222 -12.01 14.22 4.69
C ILE A 222 -12.72 14.27 3.34
N SER A 223 -13.86 14.95 3.27
CA SER A 223 -14.69 14.93 2.04
C SER A 223 -15.46 16.21 1.75
N GLY A 224 -15.75 16.47 0.47
CA GLY A 224 -16.66 17.55 0.08
C GLY A 224 -16.12 18.95 0.37
N ASN A 225 -14.80 19.12 0.31
CA ASN A 225 -14.11 20.39 0.54
C ASN A 225 -13.59 21.00 -0.78
N ASP A 226 -13.56 22.34 -0.85
CA ASP A 226 -13.14 23.14 -2.01
C ASP A 226 -11.90 23.98 -1.67
N GLY A 227 -10.74 23.52 -2.13
CA GLY A 227 -9.45 24.19 -1.98
C GLY A 227 -9.24 25.36 -2.96
N ARG A 228 -10.19 25.59 -3.89
CA ARG A 228 -10.24 26.60 -4.97
C ARG A 228 -9.06 26.64 -5.93
N ASN A 229 -7.84 26.82 -5.44
CA ASN A 229 -6.62 26.90 -6.24
C ASN A 229 -5.68 25.70 -6.02
N TYR A 230 -5.61 25.20 -4.78
CA TYR A 230 -4.64 24.20 -4.34
C TYR A 230 -5.26 23.31 -3.26
N GLY A 231 -5.11 21.98 -3.36
CA GLY A 231 -5.41 21.04 -2.27
C GLY A 231 -6.86 21.04 -1.84
N GLY A 232 -7.72 20.22 -2.44
CA GLY A 232 -9.15 20.20 -2.07
C GLY A 232 -9.37 19.80 -0.61
N ALA A 233 -8.63 18.79 -0.14
CA ALA A 233 -8.57 18.41 1.26
C ALA A 233 -7.45 19.14 2.00
N VAL A 234 -6.19 18.93 1.57
CA VAL A 234 -4.98 19.32 2.31
C VAL A 234 -4.05 20.18 1.44
N PHE A 235 -3.52 21.26 2.00
CA PHE A 235 -2.57 22.15 1.32
C PHE A 235 -1.34 22.42 2.18
N GLN A 236 -0.17 22.25 1.59
CA GLN A 236 1.13 22.48 2.22
C GLN A 236 1.82 23.68 1.59
N ASN A 237 2.12 24.68 2.44
CA ASN A 237 2.62 25.98 2.05
C ASN A 237 3.82 26.39 2.90
N PHE A 238 5.01 26.33 2.32
CA PHE A 238 6.17 27.09 2.81
C PHE A 238 6.55 28.18 1.79
N ALA A 239 7.39 29.13 2.23
CA ALA A 239 7.64 30.42 1.61
C ALA A 239 7.75 30.40 0.06
N LYS A 240 6.80 31.10 -0.58
CA LYS A 240 6.84 31.43 -2.02
C LYS A 240 8.22 32.00 -2.37
N ASN A 241 8.90 31.35 -3.32
CA ASN A 241 10.29 31.63 -3.77
C ASN A 241 11.43 31.04 -2.91
N LYS A 242 11.22 30.04 -2.05
CA LYS A 242 12.30 29.20 -1.48
C LYS A 242 12.21 27.74 -1.93
N PRO A 243 12.71 27.39 -3.15
CA PRO A 243 12.86 25.99 -3.54
C PRO A 243 13.83 25.25 -2.61
N ASN A 244 13.64 23.94 -2.48
CA ASN A 244 14.47 23.00 -1.69
C ASN A 244 14.44 23.18 -0.16
N ALA A 245 13.52 23.98 0.38
CA ALA A 245 13.25 23.98 1.83
C ALA A 245 12.17 22.93 2.13
N THR A 246 12.57 21.76 2.64
CA THR A 246 11.67 20.65 2.97
C THR A 246 10.50 21.11 3.84
N GLY A 247 9.30 21.08 3.29
CA GLY A 247 8.05 21.37 4.01
C GLY A 247 7.66 20.28 5.03
N GLY A 248 6.45 20.44 5.59
CA GLY A 248 5.87 19.53 6.59
C GLY A 248 5.65 18.10 6.11
N ARG A 249 5.15 17.28 7.05
CA ARG A 249 4.90 15.85 6.85
C ARG A 249 3.40 15.55 6.94
N PHE A 250 2.91 14.74 6.00
CA PHE A 250 1.59 14.14 6.05
C PHE A 250 1.71 12.61 6.06
N ASN A 251 1.30 11.98 7.17
CA ASN A 251 1.27 10.54 7.33
C ASN A 251 -0.17 10.05 7.18
N MET A 252 -0.39 9.03 6.36
CA MET A 252 -1.68 8.35 6.20
C MET A 252 -1.50 6.86 6.48
N TYR A 253 -1.99 6.44 7.65
CA TYR A 253 -2.01 5.05 8.09
C TYR A 253 -3.38 4.40 7.83
N GLY A 254 -4.43 5.22 7.75
CA GLY A 254 -5.79 4.77 7.48
C GLY A 254 -6.74 5.92 7.14
N GLY A 255 -8.04 5.64 7.19
CA GLY A 255 -9.09 6.61 6.85
C GLY A 255 -9.21 6.89 5.34
N VAL A 256 -10.06 7.87 4.99
CA VAL A 256 -10.43 8.14 3.60
C VAL A 256 -10.44 9.64 3.28
N ILE A 257 -9.77 10.05 2.20
CA ILE A 257 -9.83 11.40 1.65
C ILE A 257 -10.56 11.34 0.30
N LYS A 258 -11.84 11.74 0.25
CA LYS A 258 -12.68 11.54 -0.94
C LYS A 258 -13.51 12.73 -1.40
N ASN A 259 -13.77 12.82 -2.71
CA ASN A 259 -14.69 13.80 -3.30
C ASN A 259 -14.34 15.27 -2.97
N ASN A 260 -13.06 15.60 -2.81
CA ASN A 260 -12.58 16.97 -2.63
C ASN A 260 -12.17 17.58 -3.98
N THR A 261 -12.24 18.91 -4.09
CA THR A 261 -12.02 19.63 -5.35
C THR A 261 -11.03 20.78 -5.18
N ALA A 262 -10.14 20.93 -6.17
CA ALA A 262 -9.34 22.14 -6.34
C ALA A 262 -9.03 22.35 -7.83
N LYS A 263 -8.28 23.41 -8.17
CA LYS A 263 -7.65 23.53 -9.49
C LYS A 263 -6.46 22.58 -9.66
N ASN A 264 -5.67 22.40 -8.61
CA ASN A 264 -4.43 21.62 -8.58
C ASN A 264 -4.39 20.79 -7.30
N GLY A 265 -4.09 19.49 -7.37
CA GLY A 265 -4.12 18.62 -6.20
C GLY A 265 -5.54 18.48 -5.65
N GLY A 266 -6.38 17.64 -6.27
CA GLY A 266 -7.79 17.52 -5.89
C GLY A 266 -7.99 17.07 -4.44
N ALA A 267 -7.11 16.21 -3.93
CA ALA A 267 -6.95 15.96 -2.49
C ALA A 267 -5.84 16.84 -1.90
N PHE A 268 -4.59 16.66 -2.35
CA PHE A 268 -3.38 17.21 -1.71
C PHE A 268 -2.56 18.09 -2.67
N PHE A 269 -2.09 19.25 -2.20
CA PHE A 269 -1.13 20.09 -2.94
C PHE A 269 0.04 20.58 -2.06
N SER A 270 1.29 20.48 -2.55
CA SER A 270 2.47 21.13 -1.92
C SER A 270 3.23 22.05 -2.87
N THR A 271 3.59 23.24 -2.39
CA THR A 271 4.47 24.21 -3.09
C THR A 271 5.96 23.91 -2.98
N THR A 272 6.38 23.13 -1.97
CA THR A 272 7.71 23.24 -1.33
C THR A 272 8.27 21.90 -0.83
N GLY A 273 7.80 20.80 -1.40
CA GLY A 273 8.23 19.46 -1.04
C GLY A 273 7.66 19.05 0.31
N GLY A 274 8.52 18.47 1.16
CA GLY A 274 8.12 17.73 2.35
C GLY A 274 7.88 16.25 2.03
N THR A 275 7.22 15.53 2.95
CA THR A 275 6.99 14.08 2.80
C THR A 275 5.51 13.75 2.94
N ILE A 276 5.00 12.92 2.02
CA ILE A 276 3.74 12.18 2.17
C ILE A 276 4.11 10.71 2.39
N ASP A 277 3.76 10.15 3.55
CA ASP A 277 4.00 8.76 3.91
C ASP A 277 2.65 8.02 3.99
N MET A 278 2.27 7.34 2.91
CA MET A 278 1.07 6.49 2.85
C MET A 278 1.46 5.03 3.11
N THR A 279 0.98 4.50 4.24
CA THR A 279 1.12 3.08 4.63
C THR A 279 -0.22 2.35 4.59
N GLY A 280 -1.33 3.09 4.65
CA GLY A 280 -2.68 2.59 4.45
C GLY A 280 -3.67 3.71 4.13
N GLY A 281 -4.96 3.36 4.10
CA GLY A 281 -6.05 4.29 3.79
C GLY A 281 -6.22 4.58 2.28
N THR A 282 -7.26 5.35 1.95
CA THR A 282 -7.71 5.54 0.56
C THR A 282 -7.86 7.02 0.19
N ILE A 283 -7.32 7.42 -0.97
CA ILE A 283 -7.58 8.74 -1.58
C ILE A 283 -8.38 8.53 -2.87
N SER A 284 -9.66 8.95 -2.91
CA SER A 284 -10.57 8.58 -4.02
C SER A 284 -11.59 9.62 -4.48
N GLY A 285 -11.93 9.61 -5.78
CA GLY A 285 -12.94 10.52 -6.35
C GLY A 285 -12.60 12.02 -6.29
N ASN A 286 -11.36 12.39 -5.93
CA ASN A 286 -10.94 13.78 -5.84
C ASN A 286 -10.64 14.35 -7.25
N THR A 287 -10.83 15.66 -7.42
CA THR A 287 -10.85 16.29 -8.75
C THR A 287 -9.96 17.53 -8.85
N ALA A 288 -9.02 17.52 -9.81
CA ALA A 288 -8.21 18.68 -10.20
C ALA A 288 -8.77 19.33 -11.48
N THR A 289 -9.37 20.50 -11.34
CA THR A 289 -10.24 21.13 -12.35
C THR A 289 -9.53 21.98 -13.41
N MET A 290 -8.25 22.32 -13.23
CA MET A 290 -7.56 23.31 -14.07
C MET A 290 -6.98 22.70 -15.36
N SER A 291 -7.14 23.40 -16.48
CA SER A 291 -6.71 22.98 -17.83
C SER A 291 -5.51 23.78 -18.40
N SER A 292 -4.84 24.59 -17.58
CA SER A 292 -3.63 25.34 -17.95
C SER A 292 -2.37 24.47 -17.89
N ASN A 293 -1.39 24.70 -18.77
CA ASN A 293 -0.29 23.75 -19.07
C ASN A 293 0.51 23.12 -17.93
N ASP A 294 0.50 23.63 -16.69
CA ASP A 294 1.19 23.03 -15.52
C ASP A 294 0.22 22.58 -14.42
N ALA A 295 -1.02 22.25 -14.78
CA ALA A 295 -2.06 21.79 -13.86
C ALA A 295 -2.20 20.26 -13.83
N GLY A 296 -2.73 19.76 -12.70
CA GLY A 296 -3.12 18.37 -12.58
C GLY A 296 -3.08 17.82 -11.15
N GLY A 297 -2.86 16.50 -11.05
CA GLY A 297 -2.85 15.76 -9.79
C GLY A 297 -4.26 15.64 -9.22
N GLY A 298 -5.08 14.75 -9.80
CA GLY A 298 -6.47 14.56 -9.36
C GLY A 298 -6.56 14.16 -7.89
N ALA A 299 -5.64 13.32 -7.42
CA ALA A 299 -5.37 13.14 -6.00
C ALA A 299 -4.29 14.13 -5.51
N ILE A 300 -3.04 13.97 -5.95
CA ILE A 300 -1.87 14.64 -5.37
C ILE A 300 -1.11 15.45 -6.43
N TYR A 301 -0.76 16.71 -6.11
CA TYR A 301 0.22 17.48 -6.88
C TYR A 301 1.31 17.99 -5.93
N MET A 302 2.53 17.49 -6.08
CA MET A 302 3.71 17.90 -5.32
C MET A 302 4.71 18.64 -6.21
N ARG A 303 5.17 19.82 -5.77
CA ARG A 303 6.38 20.51 -6.29
C ARG A 303 7.37 20.66 -5.12
N GLY A 304 8.66 20.93 -5.41
CA GLY A 304 9.61 21.35 -4.37
C GLY A 304 10.58 20.28 -3.82
N SER A 305 10.92 19.25 -4.59
CA SER A 305 11.85 18.17 -4.19
C SER A 305 11.34 17.31 -3.03
N GLY A 306 10.01 17.12 -2.97
CA GLY A 306 9.39 16.29 -1.93
C GLY A 306 9.47 14.79 -2.22
N THR A 307 9.00 14.00 -1.27
CA THR A 307 8.91 12.54 -1.37
C THR A 307 7.47 12.09 -1.13
N ILE A 308 6.99 11.17 -1.97
CA ILE A 308 5.74 10.42 -1.74
C ILE A 308 6.12 8.95 -1.59
N ASN A 309 5.88 8.38 -0.43
CA ASN A 309 6.04 6.96 -0.16
C ASN A 309 4.65 6.32 -0.13
N ILE A 310 4.44 5.26 -0.91
CA ILE A 310 3.16 4.55 -1.00
C ILE A 310 3.45 3.06 -0.79
N THR A 311 2.92 2.53 0.31
CA THR A 311 3.31 1.23 0.89
C THR A 311 2.12 0.57 1.60
N GLY A 312 2.32 -0.65 2.11
CA GLY A 312 1.27 -1.39 2.79
C GLY A 312 0.05 -1.59 1.89
N ASN A 313 -1.15 -1.32 2.41
CA ASN A 313 -2.42 -1.44 1.69
C ASN A 313 -2.97 -0.09 1.15
N ALA A 314 -2.13 0.96 1.10
CA ALA A 314 -2.54 2.28 0.65
C ALA A 314 -3.07 2.29 -0.81
N GLU A 315 -4.19 2.97 -1.04
CA GLU A 315 -4.85 3.04 -2.35
C GLU A 315 -5.13 4.49 -2.80
N ILE A 316 -4.79 4.81 -4.06
CA ILE A 316 -5.17 6.06 -4.72
C ILE A 316 -6.03 5.72 -5.94
N THR A 317 -7.36 5.86 -5.81
CA THR A 317 -8.32 5.22 -6.75
C THR A 317 -9.42 6.14 -7.27
N GLY A 318 -9.70 6.09 -8.58
CA GLY A 318 -10.83 6.80 -9.19
C GLY A 318 -10.77 8.33 -9.11
N ASN A 319 -9.58 8.93 -8.96
CA ASN A 319 -9.40 10.39 -8.97
C ASN A 319 -9.30 10.93 -10.41
N SER A 320 -9.60 12.21 -10.61
CA SER A 320 -9.69 12.80 -11.95
C SER A 320 -8.93 14.13 -12.12
N SER A 321 -8.36 14.33 -13.32
CA SER A 321 -7.62 15.53 -13.71
C SER A 321 -8.10 16.08 -15.05
N SER A 322 -8.47 17.36 -15.08
CA SER A 322 -8.72 18.15 -16.30
C SER A 322 -7.51 18.31 -17.21
N LEU A 323 -6.33 17.81 -16.82
CA LEU A 323 -5.12 17.86 -17.63
C LEU A 323 -4.24 16.62 -17.37
N ASP A 324 -3.18 16.74 -16.57
CA ASP A 324 -2.18 15.69 -16.37
C ASP A 324 -2.29 15.03 -14.99
N GLY A 325 -1.79 13.80 -14.83
CA GLY A 325 -1.68 13.11 -13.55
C GLY A 325 -3.04 12.84 -12.89
N GLY A 326 -3.76 11.82 -13.36
CA GLY A 326 -5.10 11.51 -12.86
C GLY A 326 -5.09 11.17 -11.36
N ALA A 327 -4.09 10.41 -10.90
CA ALA A 327 -3.74 10.32 -9.50
C ALA A 327 -2.74 11.40 -9.10
N ILE A 328 -1.51 11.32 -9.63
CA ILE A 328 -0.36 12.09 -9.15
C ILE A 328 0.25 12.92 -10.29
N LEU A 329 0.47 14.21 -10.04
CA LEU A 329 1.40 15.02 -10.81
C LEU A 329 2.62 15.34 -9.92
N MET A 330 3.76 14.73 -10.24
CA MET A 330 5.02 15.04 -9.57
C MET A 330 5.76 16.11 -10.37
N GLY A 331 5.79 17.32 -9.83
CA GLY A 331 6.50 18.45 -10.39
C GLY A 331 8.01 18.27 -10.32
N TRP A 332 8.56 17.85 -9.18
CA TRP A 332 9.88 17.21 -9.05
C TRP A 332 10.09 16.69 -7.62
N GLY A 333 10.83 15.59 -7.49
CA GLY A 333 10.93 14.81 -6.25
C GLY A 333 11.03 13.30 -6.52
N THR A 334 10.76 12.50 -5.49
CA THR A 334 10.73 11.02 -5.57
C THR A 334 9.35 10.47 -5.23
N ILE A 335 8.88 9.50 -6.01
CA ILE A 335 7.78 8.59 -5.63
C ILE A 335 8.40 7.22 -5.36
N ASN A 336 8.17 6.64 -4.18
CA ASN A 336 8.50 5.24 -3.88
C ASN A 336 7.20 4.43 -3.79
N MET A 337 7.14 3.29 -4.48
CA MET A 337 6.04 2.32 -4.39
C MET A 337 6.60 0.95 -4.03
N ASN A 338 6.08 0.32 -2.97
CA ASN A 338 6.52 -1.01 -2.52
C ASN A 338 5.33 -1.77 -1.88
N GLY A 339 5.44 -3.08 -1.69
CA GLY A 339 4.42 -3.89 -1.01
C GLY A 339 3.16 -4.12 -1.88
N SER A 340 1.96 -4.01 -1.30
CA SER A 340 0.67 -4.24 -1.97
C SER A 340 -0.08 -2.96 -2.37
N ALA A 341 0.56 -1.80 -2.27
CA ALA A 341 -0.03 -0.48 -2.53
C ALA A 341 -0.53 -0.30 -3.97
N LYS A 342 -1.61 0.47 -4.16
CA LYS A 342 -2.31 0.60 -5.46
C LYS A 342 -2.51 2.05 -5.92
N ILE A 343 -2.37 2.26 -7.23
CA ILE A 343 -2.82 3.48 -7.92
C ILE A 343 -3.65 3.08 -9.14
N ASN A 344 -4.97 3.16 -9.03
CA ASN A 344 -5.87 2.44 -9.92
C ASN A 344 -7.12 3.23 -10.36
N ASN A 345 -7.65 2.93 -11.55
CA ASN A 345 -8.88 3.54 -12.09
C ASN A 345 -8.88 5.09 -12.21
N ASN A 346 -7.73 5.77 -12.09
CA ASN A 346 -7.64 7.22 -12.15
C ASN A 346 -7.64 7.72 -13.61
N THR A 347 -8.14 8.94 -13.84
CA THR A 347 -8.34 9.48 -15.20
C THR A 347 -7.68 10.84 -15.40
N ALA A 348 -6.87 10.97 -16.46
CA ALA A 348 -6.26 12.22 -16.92
C ALA A 348 -6.79 12.62 -18.31
N SER A 349 -7.13 13.90 -18.48
CA SER A 349 -7.64 14.45 -19.74
C SER A 349 -6.54 14.68 -20.80
N ARG A 350 -5.26 14.50 -20.42
CA ARG A 350 -4.10 14.57 -21.31
C ARG A 350 -3.05 13.49 -20.97
N TRP A 351 -2.14 13.73 -20.02
CA TRP A 351 -0.98 12.86 -19.77
C TRP A 351 -0.99 12.14 -18.43
N GLY A 352 -0.57 10.87 -18.39
CA GLY A 352 -0.34 10.13 -17.14
C GLY A 352 -1.63 9.84 -16.40
N GLY A 353 -2.37 8.80 -16.82
CA GLY A 353 -3.65 8.44 -16.20
C GLY A 353 -3.51 8.14 -14.70
N ALA A 354 -2.45 7.45 -14.31
CA ALA A 354 -1.99 7.41 -12.91
C ALA A 354 -1.06 8.59 -12.63
N ILE A 355 0.15 8.58 -13.20
CA ILE A 355 1.27 9.45 -12.81
C ILE A 355 1.78 10.26 -14.01
N CYS A 356 1.89 11.57 -13.84
CA CYS A 356 2.64 12.45 -14.75
C CYS A 356 3.90 12.97 -14.05
N LEU A 357 5.07 12.70 -14.62
CA LEU A 357 6.37 13.20 -14.14
C LEU A 357 6.82 14.40 -14.99
N ARG A 358 7.16 15.49 -14.31
CA ARG A 358 7.66 16.75 -14.88
C ARG A 358 8.94 17.19 -14.19
N ARG A 359 9.51 18.33 -14.58
CA ARG A 359 10.55 19.03 -13.79
C ARG A 359 10.45 20.55 -13.87
N ASP A 360 10.99 21.22 -12.86
CA ASP A 360 11.64 22.53 -13.05
C ASP A 360 13.15 22.33 -13.28
N SER A 361 13.82 23.35 -13.83
CA SER A 361 15.18 23.20 -14.38
C SER A 361 16.22 22.71 -13.35
N ASN A 362 17.08 21.79 -13.81
CA ASN A 362 18.15 21.13 -13.03
C ASN A 362 17.70 20.22 -11.87
N GLN A 363 16.41 19.95 -11.70
CA GLN A 363 15.90 18.99 -10.70
C GLN A 363 15.66 17.60 -11.30
N VAL A 364 15.91 16.53 -10.55
CA VAL A 364 15.57 15.15 -10.96
C VAL A 364 14.17 14.81 -10.46
N THR A 365 13.44 14.02 -11.25
CA THR A 365 12.11 13.54 -10.89
C THR A 365 12.05 12.04 -11.13
N GLN A 366 11.73 11.26 -10.11
CA GLN A 366 11.83 9.81 -10.23
C GLN A 366 10.68 9.02 -9.58
N ILE A 367 10.33 7.89 -10.18
CA ILE A 367 9.56 6.80 -9.57
C ILE A 367 10.53 5.65 -9.28
N ILE A 368 10.40 5.04 -8.11
CA ILE A 368 11.09 3.81 -7.74
C ILE A 368 10.04 2.80 -7.27
N MET A 369 9.80 1.77 -8.07
CA MET A 369 8.79 0.74 -7.82
C MET A 369 9.46 -0.61 -7.52
N ARG A 370 9.15 -1.18 -6.35
CA ARG A 370 9.64 -2.48 -5.84
C ARG A 370 8.45 -3.31 -5.31
N GLY A 371 7.39 -3.39 -6.10
CA GLY A 371 6.08 -3.88 -5.70
C GLY A 371 4.98 -2.85 -5.91
N GLY A 372 3.76 -3.22 -5.52
CA GLY A 372 2.54 -2.46 -5.76
C GLY A 372 1.96 -2.65 -7.17
N GLU A 373 0.85 -1.98 -7.42
CA GLU A 373 0.04 -2.11 -8.63
C GLU A 373 -0.36 -0.73 -9.18
N ILE A 374 -0.16 -0.50 -10.49
CA ILE A 374 -0.69 0.66 -11.21
C ILE A 374 -1.63 0.16 -12.31
N SER A 375 -2.95 0.17 -12.07
CA SER A 375 -3.89 -0.57 -12.92
C SER A 375 -5.20 0.12 -13.31
N GLY A 376 -5.72 -0.17 -14.50
CA GLY A 376 -7.00 0.36 -14.99
C GLY A 376 -7.06 1.88 -15.18
N ASN A 377 -5.93 2.60 -15.09
CA ASN A 377 -5.89 4.06 -15.23
C ASN A 377 -5.99 4.48 -16.71
N LYS A 378 -6.45 5.72 -16.94
CA LYS A 378 -6.79 6.21 -18.27
C LYS A 378 -6.22 7.59 -18.57
N ALA A 379 -5.49 7.72 -19.67
CA ALA A 379 -5.07 9.00 -20.24
C ALA A 379 -5.81 9.25 -21.56
N MET A 380 -6.42 10.42 -21.75
CA MET A 380 -7.10 10.76 -23.01
C MET A 380 -6.12 11.14 -24.15
N LYS A 381 -4.81 11.17 -23.87
CA LYS A 381 -3.73 11.28 -24.87
C LYS A 381 -2.62 10.25 -24.62
N GLU A 382 -1.60 10.56 -23.83
CA GLU A 382 -0.37 9.73 -23.75
C GLU A 382 -0.04 9.24 -22.33
N GLY A 383 0.44 7.99 -22.22
CA GLY A 383 0.84 7.35 -20.95
C GLY A 383 -0.34 7.00 -20.04
N GLY A 384 -0.99 5.85 -20.27
CA GLY A 384 -2.18 5.44 -19.52
C GLY A 384 -1.90 5.20 -18.03
N ALA A 385 -0.76 4.57 -17.71
CA ALA A 385 -0.21 4.55 -16.36
C ALA A 385 0.68 5.77 -16.12
N VAL A 386 1.85 5.83 -16.79
CA VAL A 386 2.92 6.78 -16.50
C VAL A 386 3.32 7.57 -17.75
N HIS A 387 3.37 8.90 -17.64
CA HIS A 387 3.97 9.76 -18.66
C HIS A 387 5.18 10.50 -18.10
N ALA A 388 6.38 10.20 -18.63
CA ALA A 388 7.60 10.95 -18.33
C ALA A 388 7.73 12.13 -19.32
N VAL A 389 7.28 13.32 -18.88
CA VAL A 389 7.27 14.53 -19.72
C VAL A 389 8.68 15.00 -20.00
N ASP A 390 9.48 15.24 -18.96
CA ASP A 390 10.68 16.05 -19.06
C ASP A 390 11.99 15.27 -19.09
N LYS A 391 13.06 15.98 -19.47
CA LYS A 391 14.45 15.52 -19.39
C LYS A 391 14.79 15.09 -17.96
N ASP A 392 15.57 14.03 -17.76
CA ASP A 392 15.97 13.51 -16.44
C ASP A 392 14.76 13.11 -15.54
N CYS A 393 13.58 12.85 -16.13
CA CYS A 393 12.52 12.08 -15.49
C CYS A 393 12.85 10.59 -15.62
N ILE A 394 12.92 9.86 -14.50
CA ILE A 394 13.38 8.47 -14.46
C ILE A 394 12.33 7.57 -13.78
N PHE A 395 12.01 6.44 -14.38
CA PHE A 395 11.21 5.39 -13.74
C PHE A 395 12.09 4.15 -13.58
N TYR A 396 12.37 3.77 -12.34
CA TYR A 396 12.95 2.47 -11.99
C TYR A 396 11.85 1.49 -11.63
N LEU A 397 11.74 0.39 -12.38
CA LEU A 397 10.83 -0.72 -12.13
C LEU A 397 11.65 -1.96 -11.76
N TYR A 398 11.77 -2.23 -10.46
CA TYR A 398 12.45 -3.41 -9.93
C TYR A 398 11.49 -4.59 -9.72
N ASP A 399 10.27 -4.30 -9.26
CA ASP A 399 9.18 -5.27 -9.14
C ASP A 399 7.82 -4.55 -9.08
N GLY A 400 6.72 -5.30 -9.15
CA GLY A 400 5.34 -4.81 -9.15
C GLY A 400 4.66 -4.88 -10.52
N LYS A 401 3.39 -4.47 -10.58
CA LYS A 401 2.52 -4.67 -11.76
C LYS A 401 2.00 -3.37 -12.34
N ILE A 402 1.96 -3.27 -13.67
CA ILE A 402 1.35 -2.15 -14.41
C ILE A 402 0.38 -2.73 -15.43
N THR A 403 -0.93 -2.72 -15.13
CA THR A 403 -1.89 -3.60 -15.82
C THR A 403 -3.20 -2.95 -16.28
N GLY A 404 -3.67 -3.31 -17.47
CA GLY A 404 -4.99 -2.86 -17.97
C GLY A 404 -5.17 -1.34 -18.13
N ASN A 405 -4.09 -0.56 -18.12
CA ASN A 405 -4.14 0.89 -18.31
C ASN A 405 -4.40 1.24 -19.79
N THR A 406 -4.95 2.43 -20.05
CA THR A 406 -5.44 2.82 -21.37
C THR A 406 -5.02 4.22 -21.81
N SER A 407 -4.64 4.38 -23.08
CA SER A 407 -4.32 5.68 -23.69
C SER A 407 -4.51 5.71 -25.21
N VAL A 408 -4.11 6.81 -25.86
CA VAL A 408 -3.85 6.83 -27.31
C VAL A 408 -2.47 6.25 -27.57
N ASP A 409 -1.39 6.86 -27.06
CA ASP A 409 -0.03 6.36 -27.24
C ASP A 409 0.64 6.04 -25.89
N GLY A 410 1.31 4.90 -25.78
CA GLY A 410 1.88 4.40 -24.52
C GLY A 410 0.77 3.96 -23.56
N GLY A 411 0.20 2.78 -23.76
CA GLY A 411 -0.95 2.28 -22.99
C GLY A 411 -0.62 2.13 -21.50
N ALA A 412 0.60 1.66 -21.18
CA ALA A 412 1.18 1.84 -19.85
C ALA A 412 2.06 3.10 -19.80
N ILE A 413 3.19 3.12 -20.53
CA ILE A 413 4.27 4.09 -20.32
C ILE A 413 4.57 4.89 -21.59
N TYR A 414 4.74 6.21 -21.45
CA TYR A 414 5.19 7.10 -22.51
C TYR A 414 6.43 7.91 -22.08
N LEU A 415 7.48 7.93 -22.90
CA LEU A 415 8.74 8.66 -22.66
C LEU A 415 8.91 9.80 -23.69
N ASN A 416 8.91 11.07 -23.25
CA ASN A 416 8.77 12.23 -24.14
C ASN A 416 10.04 13.04 -24.42
N GLN A 417 10.75 13.60 -23.41
CA GLN A 417 11.91 14.51 -23.60
C GLN A 417 13.26 13.84 -23.27
N GLU A 418 14.40 14.55 -23.42
CA GLU A 418 15.73 13.92 -23.57
C GLU A 418 16.74 14.16 -22.42
N PRO A 419 17.17 13.14 -21.62
CA PRO A 419 16.66 11.77 -21.55
C PRO A 419 15.58 11.57 -20.48
N SER A 420 14.38 11.18 -20.90
CA SER A 420 13.39 10.50 -20.06
C SER A 420 13.68 9.00 -20.11
N THR A 421 13.77 8.36 -18.95
CA THR A 421 14.32 7.01 -18.84
C THR A 421 13.36 6.06 -18.14
N LEU A 422 13.07 4.91 -18.73
CA LEU A 422 12.59 3.73 -18.02
C LEU A 422 13.78 2.79 -17.84
N SER A 423 13.99 2.29 -16.62
CA SER A 423 14.99 1.27 -16.29
C SER A 423 14.30 0.14 -15.54
N MET A 424 14.07 -0.96 -16.25
CA MET A 424 13.23 -2.09 -15.83
C MET A 424 14.12 -3.32 -15.58
N HIS A 425 14.17 -3.74 -14.33
CA HIS A 425 14.97 -4.88 -13.85
C HIS A 425 14.09 -6.08 -13.45
N GLY A 426 12.78 -5.88 -13.27
CA GLY A 426 11.81 -6.89 -12.90
C GLY A 426 10.38 -6.37 -13.08
N GLY A 427 9.41 -7.00 -12.41
CA GLY A 427 8.00 -6.64 -12.51
C GLY A 427 7.32 -7.01 -13.84
N GLU A 428 6.07 -6.58 -13.99
CA GLU A 428 5.16 -6.97 -15.07
C GLU A 428 4.42 -5.75 -15.66
N ILE A 429 4.45 -5.61 -16.98
CA ILE A 429 3.63 -4.66 -17.74
C ILE A 429 2.71 -5.47 -18.65
N SER A 430 1.42 -5.63 -18.30
CA SER A 430 0.54 -6.54 -19.04
C SER A 430 -0.91 -6.06 -19.27
N GLY A 431 -1.49 -6.49 -20.39
CA GLY A 431 -2.89 -6.19 -20.75
C GLY A 431 -3.22 -4.72 -21.00
N ASN A 432 -2.23 -3.82 -21.04
CA ASN A 432 -2.44 -2.40 -21.28
C ASN A 432 -2.78 -2.14 -22.76
N THR A 433 -3.55 -1.09 -23.04
CA THR A 433 -4.13 -0.84 -24.38
C THR A 433 -3.88 0.58 -24.88
N ALA A 434 -3.29 0.71 -26.06
CA ALA A 434 -3.09 1.97 -26.79
C ALA A 434 -4.01 2.03 -28.03
N THR A 435 -4.84 3.07 -28.17
CA THR A 435 -5.67 3.25 -29.38
C THR A 435 -4.88 3.78 -30.60
N GLY A 436 -3.62 4.17 -30.37
CA GLY A 436 -2.55 4.39 -31.32
C GLY A 436 -1.46 3.32 -31.15
N ASN A 437 -0.28 3.68 -30.65
CA ASN A 437 0.93 2.85 -30.66
C ASN A 437 1.50 2.62 -29.25
N GLY A 438 2.33 1.58 -29.09
CA GLY A 438 3.00 1.28 -27.82
C GLY A 438 2.02 0.82 -26.75
N GLY A 439 1.37 -0.34 -26.93
CA GLY A 439 0.37 -0.87 -26.00
C GLY A 439 0.90 -0.99 -24.57
N GLY A 440 2.12 -1.51 -24.41
CA GLY A 440 2.91 -1.35 -23.20
C GLY A 440 3.61 0.02 -23.18
N ILE A 441 4.67 0.17 -23.99
CA ILE A 441 5.63 1.29 -23.91
C ILE A 441 5.73 2.03 -25.25
N TYR A 442 5.70 3.36 -25.19
CA TYR A 442 6.04 4.25 -26.32
C TYR A 442 7.30 5.05 -26.01
N ILE A 443 8.30 4.97 -26.90
CA ILE A 443 9.57 5.70 -26.80
C ILE A 443 9.63 6.79 -27.89
N TYR A 444 9.53 8.07 -27.51
CA TYR A 444 9.37 9.15 -28.47
C TYR A 444 10.70 9.74 -28.99
N ARG A 445 11.45 10.49 -28.18
CA ARG A 445 12.60 11.28 -28.66
C ARG A 445 13.95 10.59 -28.52
N THR A 446 14.93 11.06 -29.27
CA THR A 446 16.27 10.46 -29.49
C THR A 446 17.06 10.20 -28.21
N GLY A 447 16.88 11.08 -27.23
CA GLY A 447 17.45 10.94 -25.90
C GLY A 447 16.61 10.12 -24.93
N SER A 448 15.32 9.85 -25.20
CA SER A 448 14.51 8.95 -24.39
C SER A 448 15.09 7.54 -24.44
N VAL A 449 15.16 6.85 -23.30
CA VAL A 449 15.76 5.51 -23.19
C VAL A 449 14.81 4.57 -22.46
N CYS A 450 14.54 3.41 -23.07
CA CYS A 450 14.05 2.24 -22.34
C CYS A 450 15.23 1.29 -22.14
N GLU A 451 15.53 0.97 -20.89
CA GLU A 451 16.51 -0.04 -20.50
C GLU A 451 15.75 -1.23 -19.91
N LEU A 452 15.77 -2.35 -20.61
CA LEU A 452 15.02 -3.55 -20.27
C LEU A 452 16.01 -4.67 -19.93
N TYR A 453 16.28 -4.82 -18.64
CA TYR A 453 17.25 -5.75 -18.06
C TYR A 453 16.58 -6.87 -17.23
N GLY A 454 15.26 -6.98 -17.28
CA GLY A 454 14.48 -8.04 -16.64
C GLY A 454 12.98 -7.74 -16.69
N GLY A 455 12.20 -8.58 -16.01
CA GLY A 455 10.74 -8.46 -15.98
C GLY A 455 10.06 -8.85 -17.30
N LYS A 456 8.73 -8.68 -17.32
CA LYS A 456 7.88 -9.11 -18.44
C LYS A 456 7.06 -7.96 -19.04
N ILE A 457 6.93 -7.96 -20.35
CA ILE A 457 5.99 -7.12 -21.11
C ILE A 457 5.14 -8.05 -21.99
N GLU A 458 3.91 -8.36 -21.56
CA GLU A 458 3.08 -9.38 -22.22
C GLU A 458 1.58 -9.05 -22.31
N ASN A 459 0.89 -9.59 -23.32
CA ASN A 459 -0.55 -9.41 -23.55
C ASN A 459 -1.04 -7.96 -23.79
N ASN A 460 -0.14 -6.99 -23.97
CA ASN A 460 -0.49 -5.61 -24.27
C ASN A 460 -0.98 -5.45 -25.73
N LYS A 461 -1.85 -4.46 -25.98
CA LYS A 461 -2.59 -4.30 -27.24
C LYS A 461 -2.42 -2.89 -27.82
N ALA A 462 -2.20 -2.78 -29.12
CA ALA A 462 -2.18 -1.50 -29.84
C ALA A 462 -3.01 -1.55 -31.13
N SER A 463 -3.60 -0.44 -31.56
CA SER A 463 -4.31 -0.36 -32.85
C SER A 463 -3.40 -0.02 -34.04
N GLY A 464 -2.26 0.64 -33.78
CA GLY A 464 -1.32 1.15 -34.77
C GLY A 464 -0.08 0.27 -34.93
N SER A 465 0.85 0.32 -33.98
CA SER A 465 2.12 -0.41 -34.03
C SER A 465 2.74 -0.55 -32.63
N GLY A 466 3.55 -1.59 -32.42
CA GLY A 466 4.17 -1.92 -31.14
C GLY A 466 3.12 -2.24 -30.08
N GLY A 467 2.57 -3.46 -30.11
CA GLY A 467 1.71 -3.95 -29.03
C GLY A 467 2.45 -3.95 -27.69
N GLY A 468 3.70 -4.42 -27.67
CA GLY A 468 4.58 -4.38 -26.50
C GLY A 468 5.31 -3.05 -26.38
N ILE A 469 6.26 -2.82 -27.28
CA ILE A 469 7.13 -1.62 -27.32
C ILE A 469 7.08 -1.00 -28.72
N TYR A 470 6.88 0.32 -28.78
CA TYR A 470 6.98 1.13 -30.00
C TYR A 470 8.11 2.16 -29.92
N ILE A 471 8.98 2.18 -30.93
CA ILE A 471 9.98 3.25 -31.13
C ILE A 471 9.48 4.20 -32.21
N ASN A 472 9.43 5.51 -31.93
CA ASN A 472 8.99 6.50 -32.91
C ASN A 472 9.98 6.63 -34.09
N PRO A 473 9.54 6.57 -35.36
CA PRO A 473 10.42 6.64 -36.53
C PRO A 473 11.14 7.98 -36.66
N SER A 474 10.42 9.09 -36.47
CA SER A 474 10.91 10.45 -36.73
C SER A 474 11.94 10.89 -35.70
N ASN A 475 11.71 10.57 -34.43
CA ASN A 475 12.54 11.04 -33.32
C ASN A 475 13.36 9.94 -32.62
N SER A 476 13.20 8.65 -32.96
CA SER A 476 14.20 7.58 -32.77
C SER A 476 14.81 7.44 -31.35
N GLY A 477 13.96 7.34 -30.32
CA GLY A 477 14.43 6.97 -28.97
C GLY A 477 15.06 5.58 -28.90
N LYS A 478 15.76 5.30 -27.78
CA LYS A 478 16.65 4.15 -27.65
C LYS A 478 16.04 3.02 -26.84
N LEU A 479 16.12 1.80 -27.36
CA LEU A 479 15.84 0.57 -26.62
C LEU A 479 17.16 -0.17 -26.35
N ARG A 480 17.47 -0.37 -25.07
CA ARG A 480 18.56 -1.23 -24.59
C ARG A 480 17.96 -2.47 -23.96
N VAL A 481 18.44 -3.65 -24.34
CA VAL A 481 17.99 -4.93 -23.79
C VAL A 481 19.16 -5.67 -23.13
N GLY A 482 18.87 -6.60 -22.21
CA GLY A 482 19.89 -7.39 -21.53
C GLY A 482 19.31 -8.39 -20.51
N ASN A 483 20.20 -9.17 -19.90
CA ASN A 483 19.93 -10.11 -18.80
C ASN A 483 18.73 -11.03 -19.08
N THR A 484 17.61 -10.94 -18.33
CA THR A 484 16.46 -11.86 -18.39
C THR A 484 15.16 -11.16 -18.85
N ALA A 485 15.26 -10.25 -19.81
CA ALA A 485 14.13 -9.50 -20.34
C ALA A 485 13.17 -10.35 -21.19
N VAL A 486 11.85 -10.22 -20.95
CA VAL A 486 10.81 -10.92 -21.73
C VAL A 486 9.82 -9.94 -22.38
N VAL A 487 9.63 -10.04 -23.69
CA VAL A 487 8.62 -9.29 -24.46
C VAL A 487 7.93 -10.24 -25.45
N GLN A 488 6.74 -10.74 -25.10
CA GLN A 488 6.02 -11.76 -25.86
C GLN A 488 4.50 -11.58 -25.78
N SER A 489 3.74 -12.26 -26.65
CA SER A 489 2.27 -12.27 -26.64
C SER A 489 1.57 -10.90 -26.73
N ASN A 490 2.28 -9.82 -27.05
CA ASN A 490 1.70 -8.51 -27.30
C ASN A 490 1.21 -8.41 -28.75
N THR A 491 0.14 -7.65 -29.00
CA THR A 491 -0.53 -7.67 -30.31
C THR A 491 -0.88 -6.31 -30.90
N VAL A 492 -0.94 -6.27 -32.23
CA VAL A 492 -1.63 -5.25 -33.01
C VAL A 492 -2.73 -5.92 -33.81
N SER A 493 -3.99 -5.50 -33.61
CA SER A 493 -5.17 -6.08 -34.28
C SER A 493 -5.21 -7.62 -34.24
N GLY A 494 -4.86 -8.20 -33.08
CA GLY A 494 -4.83 -9.66 -32.85
C GLY A 494 -3.60 -10.41 -33.40
N LYS A 495 -2.68 -9.73 -34.10
CA LYS A 495 -1.43 -10.33 -34.61
C LYS A 495 -0.25 -9.98 -33.71
N SER A 496 0.72 -10.88 -33.57
CA SER A 496 1.98 -10.66 -32.84
C SER A 496 2.65 -9.34 -33.25
N ASN A 497 2.98 -8.52 -32.26
CA ASN A 497 3.63 -7.23 -32.46
C ASN A 497 4.34 -6.79 -31.16
N ASN A 498 5.47 -7.43 -30.87
CA ASN A 498 6.15 -7.31 -29.59
C ASN A 498 7.01 -6.04 -29.52
N VAL A 499 8.24 -6.06 -30.02
CA VAL A 499 9.07 -4.86 -30.21
C VAL A 499 8.97 -4.41 -31.66
N TYR A 500 8.33 -3.26 -31.90
CA TYR A 500 8.22 -2.68 -33.24
C TYR A 500 9.39 -1.74 -33.56
N LEU A 501 10.18 -2.12 -34.56
CA LEU A 501 11.34 -1.36 -35.05
C LEU A 501 11.03 -0.73 -36.41
N PRO A 502 11.02 0.61 -36.53
CA PRO A 502 10.88 1.28 -37.81
C PRO A 502 12.03 0.99 -38.79
N SER A 503 11.81 1.25 -40.07
CA SER A 503 12.81 0.98 -41.12
C SER A 503 14.11 1.75 -40.84
N GLY A 504 15.25 1.03 -40.85
CA GLY A 504 16.57 1.58 -40.52
C GLY A 504 16.77 1.91 -39.04
N LYS A 505 16.05 1.25 -38.12
CA LYS A 505 16.24 1.35 -36.66
C LYS A 505 16.60 0.00 -36.05
N THR A 506 17.45 0.05 -35.03
CA THR A 506 17.98 -1.09 -34.28
C THR A 506 17.75 -0.93 -32.79
N LEU A 507 17.83 -2.04 -32.05
CA LEU A 507 18.01 -2.05 -30.59
C LEU A 507 19.50 -2.27 -30.23
N SER A 508 19.90 -1.86 -29.03
CA SER A 508 21.23 -2.12 -28.50
C SER A 508 21.17 -3.23 -27.44
N ILE A 509 22.13 -4.17 -27.44
CA ILE A 509 22.32 -5.09 -26.31
C ILE A 509 23.22 -4.37 -25.28
N GLY A 510 22.64 -3.91 -24.19
CA GLY A 510 23.31 -3.04 -23.19
C GLY A 510 24.16 -3.82 -22.20
N ILE A 511 23.70 -5.00 -21.78
CA ILE A 511 24.41 -5.97 -20.95
C ILE A 511 24.16 -7.38 -21.51
N GLY A 512 24.99 -8.35 -21.12
CA GLY A 512 24.84 -9.74 -21.59
C GLY A 512 23.46 -10.32 -21.26
N MET A 513 22.94 -11.17 -22.14
CA MET A 513 21.63 -11.83 -22.02
C MET A 513 21.78 -13.27 -21.52
N THR A 514 20.74 -13.77 -20.86
CA THR A 514 20.75 -15.06 -20.15
C THR A 514 19.66 -15.97 -20.71
N PRO A 515 19.91 -16.68 -21.83
CA PRO A 515 18.98 -17.68 -22.35
C PRO A 515 18.87 -18.89 -21.40
N PRO A 516 17.73 -19.62 -21.40
CA PRO A 516 16.51 -19.37 -22.17
C PRO A 516 15.58 -18.30 -21.53
N TYR A 517 15.99 -17.68 -20.42
CA TYR A 517 15.15 -16.77 -19.63
C TYR A 517 14.91 -15.40 -20.28
N ALA A 518 15.73 -14.99 -21.25
CA ALA A 518 15.46 -13.84 -22.12
C ALA A 518 14.72 -14.29 -23.39
N SER A 519 13.60 -13.63 -23.71
CA SER A 519 12.76 -13.98 -24.87
C SER A 519 12.05 -12.74 -25.39
N ILE A 520 12.52 -12.19 -26.52
CA ILE A 520 12.05 -10.92 -27.07
C ILE A 520 11.59 -11.08 -28.52
N GLY A 521 10.29 -10.87 -28.75
CA GLY A 521 9.70 -10.84 -30.08
C GLY A 521 10.00 -9.54 -30.84
N ILE A 522 10.39 -9.65 -32.11
CA ILE A 522 10.77 -8.54 -32.98
C ILE A 522 9.83 -8.44 -34.18
N THR A 523 9.24 -7.26 -34.39
CA THR A 523 8.60 -6.85 -35.64
C THR A 523 9.43 -5.74 -36.30
N THR A 524 9.81 -5.92 -37.57
CA THR A 524 10.44 -4.85 -38.37
C THR A 524 9.44 -4.24 -39.36
N ALA A 525 9.45 -2.91 -39.47
CA ALA A 525 8.63 -2.19 -40.45
C ALA A 525 9.05 -2.44 -41.91
N ASN A 526 10.28 -2.92 -42.12
CA ASN A 526 10.73 -3.48 -43.39
C ASN A 526 10.64 -5.02 -43.31
N THR A 527 9.96 -5.64 -44.26
CA THR A 527 9.84 -7.09 -44.43
C THR A 527 10.62 -7.63 -45.63
N SER A 528 11.40 -6.78 -46.31
CA SER A 528 12.36 -7.19 -47.35
C SER A 528 13.61 -7.78 -46.68
N TYR A 529 13.49 -9.02 -46.21
CA TYR A 529 14.57 -9.74 -45.51
C TYR A 529 15.79 -10.01 -46.43
N PRO A 530 17.02 -10.02 -45.90
CA PRO A 530 17.38 -9.91 -44.47
C PRO A 530 17.42 -8.46 -43.95
N VAL A 531 16.91 -8.24 -42.73
CA VAL A 531 16.87 -6.93 -42.06
C VAL A 531 17.60 -7.00 -40.73
N ALA A 532 18.65 -6.21 -40.56
CA ALA A 532 19.35 -6.08 -39.27
C ALA A 532 18.44 -5.39 -38.25
N PHE A 533 18.32 -5.95 -37.04
CA PHE A 533 17.51 -5.38 -35.95
C PHE A 533 18.30 -5.03 -34.69
N SER A 534 19.55 -5.52 -34.55
CA SER A 534 20.45 -5.10 -33.47
C SER A 534 21.61 -4.25 -33.97
N ASP A 535 22.18 -3.47 -33.05
CA ASP A 535 23.56 -2.99 -33.17
C ASP A 535 24.55 -4.18 -33.11
N ALA A 536 25.83 -3.93 -33.42
CA ALA A 536 26.85 -4.97 -33.40
C ALA A 536 27.23 -5.35 -31.95
N TYR A 537 27.28 -6.65 -31.65
CA TYR A 537 27.65 -7.19 -30.34
C TYR A 537 28.45 -8.49 -30.51
N GLY A 538 29.65 -8.58 -29.91
CA GLY A 538 30.63 -9.64 -30.16
C GLY A 538 30.32 -11.04 -29.61
N LYS A 539 29.08 -11.30 -29.18
CA LYS A 539 28.57 -12.62 -28.79
C LYS A 539 27.21 -12.82 -29.43
N ASN A 540 26.99 -14.01 -29.99
CA ASN A 540 25.70 -14.44 -30.51
C ASN A 540 24.67 -14.54 -29.37
N TYR A 541 23.50 -13.93 -29.58
CA TYR A 541 22.33 -14.00 -28.70
C TYR A 541 21.03 -14.31 -29.48
N ALA A 542 21.13 -14.93 -30.66
CA ALA A 542 19.97 -15.21 -31.53
C ALA A 542 18.86 -16.00 -30.81
N GLU A 543 19.23 -16.91 -29.91
CA GLU A 543 18.32 -17.69 -29.05
C GLU A 543 17.49 -16.85 -28.06
N CYS A 544 17.89 -15.61 -27.76
CA CYS A 544 17.15 -14.69 -26.87
C CYS A 544 16.05 -13.89 -27.60
N PHE A 545 15.93 -14.05 -28.93
CA PHE A 545 15.02 -13.28 -29.77
C PHE A 545 14.23 -14.18 -30.70
N PHE A 546 13.05 -13.72 -31.11
CA PHE A 546 12.25 -14.40 -32.14
C PHE A 546 11.59 -13.39 -33.07
N ALA A 547 11.31 -13.78 -34.32
CA ALA A 547 10.56 -12.92 -35.25
C ALA A 547 9.05 -13.04 -34.99
N ASP A 548 8.34 -11.92 -34.95
CA ASP A 548 6.86 -11.91 -34.87
C ASP A 548 6.20 -12.34 -36.19
N ASP A 549 6.92 -12.20 -37.30
CA ASP A 549 6.53 -12.75 -38.62
C ASP A 549 6.83 -14.25 -38.67
N VAL A 550 5.80 -15.05 -38.95
CA VAL A 550 5.87 -16.52 -39.09
C VAL A 550 6.73 -16.97 -40.28
N ASN A 551 7.02 -16.08 -41.23
CA ASN A 551 7.84 -16.33 -42.40
C ASN A 551 9.31 -15.95 -42.19
N ALA A 552 9.72 -15.61 -40.97
CA ALA A 552 11.08 -15.18 -40.66
C ALA A 552 11.67 -15.84 -39.41
N HIS A 553 13.00 -15.86 -39.33
CA HIS A 553 13.77 -16.31 -38.17
C HIS A 553 14.93 -15.36 -37.86
N VAL A 554 15.54 -15.55 -36.68
CA VAL A 554 16.68 -14.75 -36.22
C VAL A 554 17.99 -15.42 -36.64
N GLU A 555 18.90 -14.65 -37.24
CA GLU A 555 20.28 -15.07 -37.52
C GLU A 555 21.29 -14.07 -36.94
N TYR A 556 22.42 -14.59 -36.46
CA TYR A 556 23.61 -13.79 -36.14
C TYR A 556 24.62 -13.92 -37.30
N LYS A 557 25.23 -12.82 -37.72
CA LYS A 557 26.10 -12.78 -38.93
C LYS A 557 27.48 -12.18 -38.65
N ASP A 558 28.38 -12.33 -39.62
CA ASP A 558 29.82 -11.98 -39.51
C ASP A 558 30.10 -10.51 -39.13
N ASP A 559 29.15 -9.60 -39.41
CA ASP A 559 29.23 -8.19 -39.01
C ASP A 559 28.78 -7.93 -37.55
N GLN A 560 28.61 -9.02 -36.80
CA GLN A 560 28.26 -9.12 -35.38
C GLN A 560 26.85 -8.61 -35.02
N LYS A 561 25.93 -8.52 -35.98
CA LYS A 561 24.53 -8.12 -35.75
C LYS A 561 23.56 -9.30 -35.82
N LEU A 562 22.40 -9.10 -35.20
CA LEU A 562 21.23 -9.94 -35.35
C LEU A 562 20.31 -9.43 -36.47
N TYR A 563 19.80 -10.36 -37.26
CA TYR A 563 18.96 -10.13 -38.44
C TYR A 563 17.66 -10.92 -38.34
N LEU A 564 16.56 -10.35 -38.85
CA LEU A 564 15.42 -11.13 -39.32
C LEU A 564 15.71 -11.57 -40.76
N VAL A 565 15.54 -12.86 -41.04
CA VAL A 565 15.85 -13.50 -42.32
C VAL A 565 14.65 -14.32 -42.77
N SER A 566 14.40 -14.39 -44.08
CA SER A 566 13.26 -15.15 -44.63
C SER A 566 13.47 -16.65 -44.43
N GLY A 567 12.48 -17.31 -43.85
CA GLY A 567 12.50 -18.74 -43.53
C GLY A 567 11.43 -19.08 -42.49
N VAL A 568 10.65 -20.13 -42.77
CA VAL A 568 9.79 -20.75 -41.75
C VAL A 568 10.66 -21.69 -40.92
N VAL A 569 10.87 -21.36 -39.66
CA VAL A 569 11.55 -22.22 -38.68
C VAL A 569 10.51 -22.69 -37.67
N ALA A 570 10.38 -24.01 -37.53
CA ALA A 570 9.59 -24.62 -36.47
C ALA A 570 10.19 -24.22 -35.10
N ARG A 571 9.40 -23.58 -34.24
CA ARG A 571 9.87 -23.07 -32.94
C ARG A 571 9.08 -23.71 -31.78
N PRO A 572 9.74 -24.23 -30.74
CA PRO A 572 9.04 -24.76 -29.58
C PRO A 572 8.27 -23.65 -28.83
N LEU A 573 6.94 -23.71 -28.92
CA LEU A 573 5.99 -23.05 -28.02
C LEU A 573 5.89 -23.89 -26.74
N THR A 574 5.80 -23.26 -25.56
CA THR A 574 5.34 -23.95 -24.35
C THR A 574 3.86 -23.64 -24.12
N VAL A 575 3.03 -24.68 -24.14
CA VAL A 575 1.59 -24.62 -23.87
C VAL A 575 1.34 -25.04 -22.43
N THR A 576 0.66 -24.18 -21.68
CA THR A 576 0.17 -24.45 -20.32
C THR A 576 -1.32 -24.76 -20.36
N PHE A 577 -1.77 -25.74 -19.60
CA PHE A 577 -3.16 -26.21 -19.55
C PHE A 577 -3.79 -25.88 -18.19
N ASP A 578 -4.68 -24.87 -18.17
CA ASP A 578 -5.45 -24.48 -16.98
C ASP A 578 -6.83 -25.17 -17.00
N PRO A 579 -7.10 -26.15 -16.11
CA PRO A 579 -8.37 -26.87 -16.08
C PRO A 579 -9.57 -26.02 -15.60
N ASN A 580 -9.38 -24.73 -15.30
CA ASN A 580 -10.45 -23.74 -15.15
C ASN A 580 -11.55 -24.14 -14.14
N GLY A 581 -11.13 -24.65 -12.97
CA GLY A 581 -12.01 -25.18 -11.92
C GLY A 581 -12.08 -26.72 -11.88
N GLY A 582 -11.75 -27.40 -12.99
CA GLY A 582 -11.53 -28.84 -13.02
C GLY A 582 -10.16 -29.28 -12.48
N THR A 583 -9.86 -30.56 -12.67
CA THR A 583 -8.63 -31.24 -12.25
C THR A 583 -7.84 -31.75 -13.45
N LEU A 584 -6.51 -31.74 -13.35
CA LEU A 584 -5.58 -32.24 -14.37
C LEU A 584 -4.27 -32.70 -13.71
N ASP A 585 -3.70 -33.81 -14.19
CA ASP A 585 -2.45 -34.37 -13.68
C ASP A 585 -1.24 -33.44 -13.95
N GLU A 586 -0.28 -33.40 -13.01
CA GLU A 586 0.89 -32.52 -13.08
C GLU A 586 1.72 -32.69 -14.37
N ALA A 587 1.78 -33.91 -14.92
CA ALA A 587 2.50 -34.21 -16.15
C ALA A 587 1.89 -33.56 -17.41
N ASP A 588 0.58 -33.31 -17.41
CA ASP A 588 -0.17 -32.77 -18.54
C ASP A 588 -0.34 -31.25 -18.48
N LYS A 589 0.00 -30.60 -17.36
CA LYS A 589 -0.15 -29.14 -17.18
C LYS A 589 0.71 -28.30 -18.13
N THR A 590 1.81 -28.85 -18.67
CA THR A 590 2.67 -28.12 -19.62
C THR A 590 3.24 -29.04 -20.70
N ARG A 591 3.25 -28.58 -21.96
CA ARG A 591 3.81 -29.31 -23.11
C ARG A 591 4.57 -28.38 -24.05
N SER A 592 5.60 -28.90 -24.72
CA SER A 592 6.22 -28.22 -25.88
C SER A 592 5.69 -28.76 -27.21
N VAL A 593 5.35 -27.85 -28.14
CA VAL A 593 4.87 -28.12 -29.52
C VAL A 593 5.47 -27.07 -30.46
N ASN A 594 5.72 -27.34 -31.74
CA ASN A 594 6.35 -26.32 -32.59
C ASN A 594 5.35 -25.44 -33.37
N THR A 595 5.63 -24.14 -33.48
CA THR A 595 4.93 -23.23 -34.41
C THR A 595 4.99 -23.78 -35.84
N GLY A 596 3.84 -23.89 -36.50
CA GLY A 596 3.67 -24.51 -37.82
C GLY A 596 3.32 -26.01 -37.79
N GLU A 597 3.55 -26.70 -36.68
CA GLU A 597 3.01 -28.05 -36.45
C GLU A 597 1.56 -27.98 -35.95
N ARG A 598 0.98 -29.14 -35.63
CA ARG A 598 -0.31 -29.25 -34.96
C ARG A 598 -0.10 -29.38 -33.46
N TYR A 599 -1.07 -28.98 -32.63
CA TYR A 599 -0.95 -29.18 -31.18
C TYR A 599 -0.80 -30.67 -30.81
N GLY A 600 -1.44 -31.58 -31.56
CA GLY A 600 -1.48 -33.00 -31.23
C GLY A 600 -2.35 -33.29 -30.01
N THR A 601 -2.64 -34.57 -29.78
CA THR A 601 -3.60 -35.11 -28.79
C THR A 601 -3.59 -34.33 -27.48
N LEU A 602 -4.65 -33.58 -27.22
CA LEU A 602 -4.75 -32.68 -26.07
C LEU A 602 -5.09 -33.47 -24.80
N PRO A 603 -4.59 -33.07 -23.62
CA PRO A 603 -4.96 -33.72 -22.37
C PRO A 603 -6.45 -33.49 -22.06
N VAL A 604 -7.09 -34.41 -21.33
CA VAL A 604 -8.51 -34.32 -20.98
C VAL A 604 -8.65 -34.14 -19.47
N PRO A 605 -8.95 -32.93 -18.97
CA PRO A 605 -9.18 -32.68 -17.56
C PRO A 605 -10.53 -33.24 -17.11
N SER A 606 -10.77 -33.36 -15.80
CA SER A 606 -12.07 -33.81 -15.25
C SER A 606 -12.68 -32.79 -14.28
N TYR A 607 -14.00 -32.60 -14.34
CA TYR A 607 -14.75 -31.70 -13.47
C TYR A 607 -16.13 -32.30 -13.14
N ALA A 608 -16.49 -32.34 -11.86
CA ALA A 608 -17.66 -33.09 -11.39
C ALA A 608 -18.98 -32.48 -11.90
N GLY A 609 -19.77 -33.26 -12.64
CA GLY A 609 -21.05 -32.84 -13.21
C GLY A 609 -20.97 -32.20 -14.61
N TYR A 610 -19.77 -32.06 -15.18
CA TYR A 610 -19.56 -31.43 -16.48
C TYR A 610 -18.75 -32.33 -17.44
N ASP A 611 -19.22 -32.44 -18.68
CA ASP A 611 -18.43 -32.92 -19.80
C ASP A 611 -17.40 -31.85 -20.19
N PHE A 612 -16.19 -32.29 -20.52
CA PHE A 612 -15.15 -31.42 -21.04
C PHE A 612 -15.48 -30.95 -22.46
N ALA A 613 -15.74 -29.65 -22.63
CA ALA A 613 -16.20 -29.08 -23.89
C ALA A 613 -15.05 -28.78 -24.88
N GLY A 614 -13.84 -28.56 -24.37
CA GLY A 614 -12.65 -28.30 -25.18
C GLY A 614 -11.66 -27.33 -24.53
N TRP A 615 -10.52 -27.12 -25.20
CA TRP A 615 -9.48 -26.17 -24.82
C TRP A 615 -9.65 -24.85 -25.57
N TYR A 616 -9.58 -23.72 -24.87
CA TYR A 616 -9.83 -22.39 -25.46
C TYR A 616 -8.73 -21.39 -25.12
N THR A 617 -8.53 -20.39 -25.99
CA THR A 617 -7.49 -19.37 -25.81
C THR A 617 -7.77 -18.34 -24.70
N GLU A 618 -8.98 -18.27 -24.16
CA GLU A 618 -9.37 -17.33 -23.10
C GLU A 618 -10.27 -18.03 -22.06
N LYS A 619 -10.21 -17.58 -20.80
CA LYS A 619 -10.93 -18.21 -19.67
C LYS A 619 -12.45 -18.16 -19.81
N ASN A 620 -12.96 -17.10 -20.43
CA ASN A 620 -14.36 -16.90 -20.80
C ASN A 620 -14.38 -16.44 -22.27
N GLY A 621 -14.83 -17.29 -23.20
CA GLY A 621 -14.74 -17.02 -24.64
C GLY A 621 -13.44 -17.54 -25.28
N GLY A 622 -12.83 -16.74 -26.16
CA GLY A 622 -11.66 -17.15 -26.95
C GLY A 622 -11.99 -18.06 -28.15
N THR A 623 -10.94 -18.63 -28.75
CA THR A 623 -11.04 -19.60 -29.86
C THR A 623 -10.77 -21.01 -29.36
N GLU A 624 -11.53 -21.99 -29.85
CA GLU A 624 -11.35 -23.42 -29.57
C GLU A 624 -10.06 -23.95 -30.24
N ILE A 625 -9.27 -24.73 -29.52
CA ILE A 625 -8.03 -25.36 -29.98
C ILE A 625 -8.19 -26.88 -29.95
N LYS A 626 -7.93 -27.52 -31.10
CA LYS A 626 -8.05 -28.97 -31.31
C LYS A 626 -6.69 -29.59 -31.60
N GLU A 627 -6.59 -30.92 -31.48
CA GLU A 627 -5.34 -31.64 -31.77
C GLU A 627 -4.84 -31.43 -33.21
N ASP A 628 -5.73 -31.15 -34.16
CA ASP A 628 -5.41 -30.90 -35.56
C ASP A 628 -5.14 -29.42 -35.91
N THR A 629 -5.38 -28.51 -34.96
CA THR A 629 -5.20 -27.07 -35.12
C THR A 629 -3.73 -26.73 -35.28
N THR A 630 -3.38 -25.91 -36.28
CA THR A 630 -2.01 -25.45 -36.49
C THR A 630 -1.59 -24.47 -35.40
N VAL A 631 -0.41 -24.67 -34.83
CA VAL A 631 0.21 -23.78 -33.86
C VAL A 631 0.66 -22.50 -34.59
N THR A 632 -0.12 -21.42 -34.48
CA THR A 632 0.15 -20.12 -35.12
C THR A 632 0.84 -19.10 -34.21
N VAL A 633 0.98 -19.42 -32.92
CA VAL A 633 1.62 -18.58 -31.89
C VAL A 633 3.03 -19.11 -31.56
N ALA A 634 3.84 -18.29 -30.86
CA ALA A 634 5.20 -18.60 -30.43
C ALA A 634 5.45 -18.03 -29.02
N GLY A 635 6.45 -18.57 -28.30
CA GLY A 635 6.77 -18.20 -26.91
C GLY A 635 6.06 -19.10 -25.90
N THR A 636 5.13 -18.55 -25.11
CA THR A 636 4.30 -19.31 -24.17
C THR A 636 2.81 -18.96 -24.31
N GLN A 637 1.93 -19.95 -24.22
CA GLN A 637 0.47 -19.78 -24.27
C GLN A 637 -0.22 -20.59 -23.17
N THR A 638 -1.22 -20.02 -22.51
CA THR A 638 -2.15 -20.79 -21.67
C THR A 638 -3.42 -21.11 -22.45
N LEU A 639 -3.88 -22.35 -22.40
CA LEU A 639 -5.21 -22.78 -22.83
C LEU A 639 -6.05 -23.08 -21.58
N TYR A 640 -7.33 -22.70 -21.63
CA TYR A 640 -8.29 -22.85 -20.54
C TYR A 640 -9.33 -23.91 -20.91
N ALA A 641 -9.63 -24.81 -19.98
CA ALA A 641 -10.70 -25.78 -20.18
C ALA A 641 -12.07 -25.08 -20.16
N HIS A 642 -12.97 -25.45 -21.07
CA HIS A 642 -14.39 -25.08 -21.00
C HIS A 642 -15.22 -26.32 -20.72
N TRP A 643 -16.41 -26.11 -20.15
CA TRP A 643 -17.20 -27.16 -19.50
C TRP A 643 -18.67 -27.06 -19.92
N THR A 644 -19.25 -28.18 -20.36
CA THR A 644 -20.67 -28.33 -20.67
C THR A 644 -21.32 -29.22 -19.63
N LEU A 645 -22.50 -28.86 -19.11
CA LEU A 645 -23.19 -29.68 -18.10
C LEU A 645 -23.61 -31.03 -18.72
N ILE A 646 -23.36 -32.14 -18.03
CA ILE A 646 -23.64 -33.49 -18.57
C ILE A 646 -25.14 -33.66 -18.84
N HIS A 647 -25.51 -33.98 -20.09
CA HIS A 647 -26.91 -34.14 -20.49
C HIS A 647 -27.40 -35.59 -20.40
N VAL A 648 -28.24 -35.87 -19.40
CA VAL A 648 -28.87 -37.18 -19.20
C VAL A 648 -29.98 -37.40 -20.24
N HIS A 649 -29.93 -38.52 -20.95
CA HIS A 649 -30.90 -38.84 -22.01
C HIS A 649 -32.27 -39.19 -21.43
N ALA A 650 -33.30 -38.44 -21.84
CA ALA A 650 -34.69 -38.70 -21.49
C ALA A 650 -35.50 -38.96 -22.78
N TYR A 651 -35.85 -40.23 -23.03
CA TYR A 651 -36.57 -40.66 -24.23
C TYR A 651 -38.07 -40.32 -24.10
N THR A 652 -38.42 -39.06 -24.31
CA THR A 652 -39.79 -38.51 -24.12
C THR A 652 -40.43 -37.97 -25.40
N GLN A 653 -39.69 -37.84 -26.50
CA GLN A 653 -40.21 -37.33 -27.77
C GLN A 653 -40.87 -38.43 -28.59
N GLN A 654 -42.01 -38.11 -29.21
CA GLN A 654 -42.78 -39.03 -30.04
C GLN A 654 -42.41 -38.85 -31.51
N MET A 655 -41.90 -39.90 -32.17
CA MET A 655 -41.45 -39.85 -33.56
C MET A 655 -42.06 -40.97 -34.42
N GLN A 656 -42.97 -40.60 -35.32
CA GLN A 656 -43.64 -41.55 -36.22
C GLN A 656 -42.84 -41.72 -37.52
N LYS A 657 -41.84 -42.61 -37.51
CA LYS A 657 -41.02 -42.96 -38.71
C LYS A 657 -40.74 -44.47 -38.77
N PRO A 658 -40.48 -45.04 -39.97
CA PRO A 658 -40.27 -46.49 -40.12
C PRO A 658 -39.17 -47.06 -39.22
N GLU A 659 -38.12 -46.29 -38.93
CA GLU A 659 -36.98 -46.72 -38.10
C GLU A 659 -37.33 -46.85 -36.61
N ALA A 660 -38.45 -46.24 -36.17
CA ALA A 660 -38.96 -46.29 -34.80
C ALA A 660 -40.20 -47.19 -34.65
N LEU A 661 -40.70 -47.81 -35.73
CA LEU A 661 -41.95 -48.58 -35.73
C LEU A 661 -41.81 -49.90 -34.94
N LYS A 662 -42.72 -50.13 -33.99
CA LYS A 662 -42.81 -51.34 -33.17
C LYS A 662 -43.88 -52.31 -33.66
N THR A 663 -45.09 -51.81 -33.93
CA THR A 663 -46.20 -52.60 -34.53
C THR A 663 -47.05 -51.72 -35.46
N PRO A 664 -47.45 -52.21 -36.65
CA PRO A 664 -48.34 -51.48 -37.56
C PRO A 664 -49.79 -51.44 -37.03
N ALA A 665 -50.64 -50.62 -37.68
CA ALA A 665 -52.03 -50.40 -37.30
C ALA A 665 -53.00 -51.47 -37.84
N ASP A 666 -54.15 -51.62 -37.18
CA ASP A 666 -55.32 -52.40 -37.63
C ASP A 666 -56.57 -51.51 -37.78
N CYS A 667 -57.80 -52.06 -37.75
CA CYS A 667 -59.00 -51.24 -37.89
C CYS A 667 -59.36 -50.40 -36.65
N ALA A 668 -58.86 -50.71 -35.45
CA ALA A 668 -59.09 -49.92 -34.22
C ALA A 668 -57.79 -49.56 -33.46
N HIS A 669 -56.73 -50.35 -33.60
CA HIS A 669 -55.44 -50.05 -32.98
C HIS A 669 -54.55 -49.27 -33.93
N ASN A 670 -54.20 -48.07 -33.49
CA ASN A 670 -53.15 -47.26 -34.07
C ASN A 670 -51.78 -47.97 -33.95
N ALA A 671 -50.87 -47.70 -34.88
CA ALA A 671 -49.52 -48.23 -34.88
C ALA A 671 -48.73 -47.76 -33.64
N VAL A 672 -47.84 -48.59 -33.10
CA VAL A 672 -47.00 -48.29 -31.93
C VAL A 672 -45.56 -48.09 -32.36
N TYR A 673 -44.88 -47.12 -31.76
CA TYR A 673 -43.51 -46.72 -32.06
C TYR A 673 -42.70 -46.57 -30.76
N TYR A 674 -41.38 -46.60 -30.84
CA TYR A 674 -40.48 -46.28 -29.72
C TYR A 674 -40.31 -44.75 -29.56
N LEU A 675 -40.11 -44.30 -28.32
CA LEU A 675 -39.83 -42.91 -27.97
C LEU A 675 -38.37 -42.54 -28.28
N SER A 676 -38.11 -41.26 -28.52
CA SER A 676 -36.78 -40.72 -28.78
C SER A 676 -36.34 -39.66 -27.76
N CYS A 677 -35.03 -39.51 -27.58
CA CYS A 677 -34.44 -38.42 -26.80
C CYS A 677 -34.40 -37.13 -27.63
N ALA A 678 -34.23 -35.97 -26.97
CA ALA A 678 -34.14 -34.66 -27.63
C ALA A 678 -32.93 -34.49 -28.57
N CYS A 679 -31.93 -35.36 -28.46
CA CYS A 679 -30.81 -35.48 -29.42
C CYS A 679 -31.19 -36.21 -30.73
N GLY A 680 -32.37 -36.82 -30.81
CA GLY A 680 -32.88 -37.56 -31.97
C GLY A 680 -32.68 -39.08 -31.93
N GLU A 681 -31.99 -39.62 -30.93
CA GLU A 681 -31.80 -41.07 -30.75
C GLU A 681 -33.09 -41.76 -30.29
N VAL A 682 -33.41 -42.94 -30.84
CA VAL A 682 -34.62 -43.73 -30.53
C VAL A 682 -34.30 -44.81 -29.49
N SER A 683 -35.14 -44.96 -28.46
CA SER A 683 -34.95 -45.97 -27.42
C SER A 683 -35.13 -47.39 -27.95
N THR A 684 -34.34 -48.32 -27.42
CA THR A 684 -34.45 -49.77 -27.66
C THR A 684 -35.18 -50.50 -26.53
N ASN A 685 -35.59 -49.78 -25.48
CA ASN A 685 -36.27 -50.33 -24.32
C ASN A 685 -37.76 -50.58 -24.60
N ASN A 686 -38.28 -51.72 -24.14
CA ASN A 686 -39.66 -52.12 -24.42
C ASN A 686 -40.73 -51.26 -23.72
N ALA A 687 -40.38 -50.53 -22.66
CA ALA A 687 -41.27 -49.61 -21.96
C ALA A 687 -41.38 -48.23 -22.64
N ASP A 688 -40.34 -47.80 -23.35
CA ASP A 688 -40.20 -46.45 -23.89
C ASP A 688 -40.91 -46.34 -25.25
N THR A 689 -42.25 -46.38 -25.23
CA THR A 689 -43.07 -46.43 -26.44
C THR A 689 -44.27 -45.49 -26.39
N PHE A 690 -44.77 -45.10 -27.57
CA PHE A 690 -45.99 -44.34 -27.74
C PHE A 690 -46.81 -44.88 -28.93
N THR A 691 -48.10 -44.55 -28.94
CA THR A 691 -49.03 -44.97 -29.99
C THR A 691 -49.27 -43.80 -30.95
N ALA A 692 -49.15 -44.04 -32.25
CA ALA A 692 -49.29 -43.06 -33.32
C ALA A 692 -50.76 -42.83 -33.68
N GLU A 693 -51.40 -41.90 -32.98
CA GLU A 693 -52.82 -41.57 -33.14
C GLU A 693 -53.23 -41.30 -34.60
N ASN A 694 -54.42 -41.80 -34.98
CA ASN A 694 -55.04 -41.64 -36.30
C ASN A 694 -54.34 -42.41 -37.45
N THR A 695 -53.78 -43.57 -37.14
CA THR A 695 -53.21 -44.52 -38.12
C THR A 695 -54.07 -45.78 -38.33
N ALA A 696 -55.12 -45.99 -37.52
CA ALA A 696 -56.10 -47.07 -37.70
C ALA A 696 -56.89 -46.95 -39.02
N LEU A 697 -57.37 -48.09 -39.53
CA LEU A 697 -57.92 -48.23 -40.90
C LEU A 697 -59.43 -48.02 -41.04
N ASP A 698 -60.09 -47.50 -40.01
CA ASP A 698 -61.54 -47.21 -39.95
C ASP A 698 -62.47 -48.42 -40.21
N HIS A 699 -63.78 -48.14 -40.21
CA HIS A 699 -64.87 -49.09 -39.98
C HIS A 699 -66.08 -48.87 -40.91
N ASP A 700 -67.08 -49.75 -40.86
CA ASP A 700 -68.18 -49.84 -41.85
C ASP A 700 -69.52 -50.15 -41.18
N TRP A 701 -70.46 -49.21 -41.14
CA TRP A 701 -71.32 -49.04 -39.96
C TRP A 701 -72.83 -49.35 -40.11
N GLY A 702 -73.53 -49.58 -38.99
CA GLY A 702 -74.95 -50.00 -38.89
C GLY A 702 -75.96 -48.93 -38.42
N GLU A 703 -76.91 -49.30 -37.55
CA GLU A 703 -77.98 -48.45 -37.01
C GLU A 703 -77.70 -47.93 -35.58
N TRP A 704 -78.24 -46.76 -35.23
CA TRP A 704 -77.87 -45.98 -34.03
C TRP A 704 -78.78 -46.22 -32.79
N ALA A 705 -78.20 -46.34 -31.59
CA ALA A 705 -78.90 -46.40 -30.29
C ALA A 705 -78.16 -45.62 -29.18
N GLN A 706 -78.85 -44.93 -28.24
CA GLN A 706 -78.15 -44.14 -27.21
C GLN A 706 -77.26 -45.02 -26.29
N ASN A 707 -76.03 -44.54 -26.04
CA ASN A 707 -75.09 -45.16 -25.11
C ASN A 707 -75.41 -44.87 -23.65
N SER A 708 -74.84 -45.69 -22.76
CA SER A 708 -74.85 -45.49 -21.31
C SER A 708 -74.06 -44.27 -20.82
N ASP A 709 -73.30 -43.59 -21.70
CA ASP A 709 -72.59 -42.34 -21.37
C ASP A 709 -73.54 -41.11 -21.30
N GLY A 710 -74.77 -41.26 -21.80
CA GLY A 710 -75.73 -40.18 -22.02
C GLY A 710 -75.38 -39.23 -23.17
N LYS A 711 -74.10 -38.93 -23.40
CA LYS A 711 -73.66 -37.91 -24.36
C LYS A 711 -73.77 -38.35 -25.82
N THR A 712 -73.82 -39.65 -26.10
CA THR A 712 -73.68 -40.18 -27.46
C THR A 712 -74.65 -41.33 -27.79
N HIS A 713 -74.64 -41.76 -29.04
CA HIS A 713 -75.38 -42.91 -29.56
C HIS A 713 -74.46 -43.75 -30.45
N THR A 714 -74.65 -45.08 -30.49
CA THR A 714 -73.74 -46.06 -31.11
C THR A 714 -74.36 -46.88 -32.24
N ARG A 715 -73.56 -47.19 -33.27
CA ARG A 715 -73.85 -48.18 -34.33
C ARG A 715 -72.67 -49.15 -34.55
N VAL A 716 -72.90 -50.36 -35.04
CA VAL A 716 -71.88 -51.46 -35.05
C VAL A 716 -71.22 -51.67 -36.43
N CYS A 717 -69.96 -52.14 -36.45
CA CYS A 717 -69.13 -52.41 -37.63
C CYS A 717 -69.47 -53.74 -38.33
N LYS A 718 -69.33 -53.78 -39.66
CA LYS A 718 -69.60 -54.92 -40.56
C LYS A 718 -68.34 -55.62 -41.06
N ARG A 719 -67.16 -55.00 -40.96
CA ARG A 719 -65.87 -55.58 -41.44
C ARG A 719 -65.30 -56.63 -40.48
N ASP A 720 -65.60 -56.47 -39.19
CA ASP A 720 -65.09 -57.29 -38.09
C ASP A 720 -66.18 -57.75 -37.12
N GLY A 721 -67.37 -57.13 -37.16
CA GLY A 721 -68.51 -57.45 -36.29
C GLY A 721 -68.41 -56.93 -34.84
N ASN A 722 -67.28 -56.30 -34.47
CA ASN A 722 -66.92 -56.03 -33.07
C ASN A 722 -66.79 -54.53 -32.75
N HIS A 723 -66.38 -53.69 -33.70
CA HIS A 723 -66.21 -52.26 -33.45
C HIS A 723 -67.52 -51.48 -33.50
N THR A 724 -67.56 -50.27 -32.92
CA THR A 724 -68.78 -49.47 -32.80
C THR A 724 -68.55 -47.96 -32.99
N GLU A 725 -69.23 -47.31 -33.94
CA GLU A 725 -69.19 -45.85 -34.13
C GLU A 725 -70.00 -45.21 -33.02
N THR A 726 -69.64 -43.98 -32.63
CA THR A 726 -70.30 -43.27 -31.54
C THR A 726 -70.51 -41.80 -31.94
N GLY A 727 -71.77 -41.41 -32.17
CA GLY A 727 -72.19 -40.08 -32.62
C GLY A 727 -72.69 -39.21 -31.47
N ASN A 728 -72.37 -37.91 -31.49
CA ASN A 728 -72.77 -36.97 -30.45
C ASN A 728 -74.28 -36.64 -30.52
N CYS A 729 -74.96 -36.73 -29.39
CA CYS A 729 -76.30 -36.16 -29.22
C CYS A 729 -76.23 -34.60 -29.26
N THR A 730 -77.30 -33.90 -29.67
CA THR A 730 -77.38 -32.43 -29.78
C THR A 730 -78.79 -31.87 -29.50
N GLY A 731 -78.90 -30.66 -28.92
CA GLY A 731 -80.17 -29.99 -28.52
C GLY A 731 -80.18 -29.40 -27.09
N GLY A 732 -81.24 -28.69 -26.68
CA GLY A 732 -81.49 -28.29 -25.27
C GLY A 732 -80.51 -27.31 -24.59
N THR A 733 -80.66 -27.15 -23.27
CA THR A 733 -79.92 -26.21 -22.40
C THR A 733 -79.56 -26.87 -21.05
N ALA A 734 -78.50 -26.43 -20.38
CA ALA A 734 -77.98 -27.01 -19.12
C ALA A 734 -77.76 -25.97 -18.00
N THR A 735 -77.51 -26.44 -16.77
CA THR A 735 -77.11 -25.67 -15.56
C THR A 735 -75.93 -26.37 -14.88
N CYS A 736 -75.29 -25.81 -13.84
CA CYS A 736 -74.15 -26.48 -13.17
C CYS A 736 -74.49 -27.84 -12.50
N ASP A 737 -75.77 -28.19 -12.41
CA ASP A 737 -76.33 -29.39 -11.79
C ASP A 737 -77.30 -30.20 -12.67
N LYS A 738 -77.69 -29.73 -13.87
CA LYS A 738 -78.61 -30.43 -14.80
C LYS A 738 -78.18 -30.33 -16.27
N LYS A 739 -78.46 -31.38 -17.05
CA LYS A 739 -77.99 -31.58 -18.43
C LYS A 739 -79.05 -31.22 -19.48
N ALA A 740 -78.62 -31.13 -20.74
CA ALA A 740 -79.46 -30.85 -21.90
C ALA A 740 -80.15 -32.12 -22.45
N VAL A 741 -81.03 -31.98 -23.44
CA VAL A 741 -81.82 -33.09 -24.02
C VAL A 741 -81.77 -33.07 -25.56
N CYS A 742 -81.66 -34.24 -26.17
CA CYS A 742 -81.24 -34.40 -27.57
C CYS A 742 -82.39 -34.57 -28.57
N ALA A 743 -82.26 -33.91 -29.73
CA ALA A 743 -83.14 -34.06 -30.89
C ALA A 743 -82.90 -35.37 -31.68
N THR A 744 -81.65 -35.80 -31.89
CA THR A 744 -81.30 -37.00 -32.67
C THR A 744 -81.58 -38.30 -31.94
N CYS A 745 -81.16 -38.38 -30.67
CA CYS A 745 -81.18 -39.60 -29.85
C CYS A 745 -82.33 -39.64 -28.82
N GLY A 746 -83.10 -38.54 -28.68
CA GLY A 746 -84.32 -38.46 -27.86
C GLY A 746 -84.11 -38.49 -26.35
N LYS A 747 -82.91 -38.13 -25.86
CA LYS A 747 -82.44 -38.46 -24.51
C LYS A 747 -81.58 -37.36 -23.87
N GLU A 748 -81.42 -37.39 -22.55
CA GLU A 748 -80.54 -36.46 -21.81
C GLU A 748 -79.07 -36.68 -22.15
N TYR A 749 -78.33 -35.60 -22.39
CA TYR A 749 -76.97 -35.62 -22.92
C TYR A 749 -76.19 -34.34 -22.56
N GLY A 750 -74.89 -34.31 -22.86
CA GLY A 750 -74.05 -33.13 -22.67
C GLY A 750 -73.49 -32.97 -21.25
N SER A 751 -72.90 -31.81 -20.98
CA SER A 751 -72.34 -31.44 -19.67
C SER A 751 -73.28 -30.51 -18.92
N PHE A 752 -73.06 -30.40 -17.61
CA PHE A 752 -73.53 -29.27 -16.81
C PHE A 752 -72.89 -27.96 -17.32
N ASP A 753 -73.60 -26.84 -17.23
CA ASP A 753 -73.09 -25.49 -17.57
C ASP A 753 -72.24 -24.91 -16.41
N PRO A 754 -70.91 -24.78 -16.56
CA PRO A 754 -70.04 -24.30 -15.50
C PRO A 754 -70.05 -22.77 -15.31
N ALA A 755 -70.81 -22.00 -16.10
CA ALA A 755 -70.98 -20.56 -15.89
C ALA A 755 -72.16 -20.22 -14.94
N ASN A 756 -73.02 -21.21 -14.65
CA ASN A 756 -74.35 -21.01 -14.10
C ASN A 756 -74.49 -21.70 -12.71
N HIS A 757 -73.83 -21.12 -11.71
CA HIS A 757 -73.63 -21.69 -10.36
C HIS A 757 -74.79 -21.44 -9.38
N SER A 758 -74.92 -22.34 -8.39
CA SER A 758 -75.94 -22.26 -7.32
C SER A 758 -75.37 -22.22 -5.88
N GLY A 759 -74.05 -22.32 -5.68
CA GLY A 759 -73.40 -22.42 -4.36
C GLY A 759 -72.43 -21.30 -3.99
N THR A 760 -71.95 -21.32 -2.75
CA THR A 760 -71.00 -20.35 -2.14
C THR A 760 -69.53 -20.73 -2.35
N LEU A 761 -68.58 -19.84 -2.06
CA LEU A 761 -67.12 -20.10 -2.19
C LEU A 761 -66.50 -20.73 -0.92
N SER A 762 -65.46 -21.54 -1.11
CA SER A 762 -64.69 -22.26 -0.09
C SER A 762 -63.63 -21.41 0.63
N ASP A 763 -62.88 -22.04 1.54
CA ASP A 763 -61.58 -21.55 2.02
C ASP A 763 -60.47 -21.67 0.96
N TRP A 764 -59.37 -20.95 1.21
CA TRP A 764 -58.25 -20.83 0.27
C TRP A 764 -57.56 -22.18 -0.01
N GLN A 765 -57.33 -22.44 -1.28
CA GLN A 765 -56.61 -23.58 -1.86
C GLN A 765 -55.39 -23.06 -2.63
N THR A 766 -54.37 -23.88 -2.86
CA THR A 766 -53.12 -23.39 -3.47
C THR A 766 -52.23 -24.46 -4.15
N ASN A 767 -51.22 -24.01 -4.89
CA ASN A 767 -50.06 -24.74 -5.40
C ASN A 767 -48.80 -23.84 -5.29
N ASP A 768 -47.64 -24.28 -5.80
CA ASP A 768 -46.38 -23.50 -5.74
C ASP A 768 -46.38 -22.11 -6.42
N ILE A 769 -47.43 -21.76 -7.19
CA ILE A 769 -47.50 -20.59 -8.08
C ILE A 769 -48.65 -19.63 -7.71
N GLU A 770 -49.84 -20.14 -7.39
CA GLU A 770 -51.05 -19.36 -7.12
C GLU A 770 -51.93 -19.93 -5.99
N HIS A 771 -52.82 -19.10 -5.46
CA HIS A 771 -53.89 -19.48 -4.53
C HIS A 771 -55.27 -19.04 -5.05
N TRP A 772 -56.33 -19.77 -4.68
CA TRP A 772 -57.70 -19.61 -5.19
C TRP A 772 -58.77 -20.10 -4.20
N LYS A 773 -60.04 -19.79 -4.44
CA LYS A 773 -61.22 -20.38 -3.74
C LYS A 773 -62.12 -21.11 -4.74
N GLU A 774 -62.98 -22.02 -4.28
CA GLU A 774 -63.81 -22.87 -5.16
C GLU A 774 -65.29 -22.83 -4.80
N TYR A 775 -66.19 -22.91 -5.79
CA TYR A 775 -67.64 -22.94 -5.54
C TYR A 775 -68.10 -24.31 -5.02
N THR A 776 -68.67 -24.36 -3.82
CA THR A 776 -69.18 -25.57 -3.14
C THR A 776 -70.18 -26.41 -3.94
N CYS A 777 -70.85 -25.85 -4.96
CA CYS A 777 -71.78 -26.60 -5.81
C CYS A 777 -71.10 -27.43 -6.93
N CYS A 778 -69.85 -27.12 -7.30
CA CYS A 778 -69.19 -27.74 -8.47
C CYS A 778 -67.64 -27.68 -8.47
N HIS A 779 -67.02 -27.17 -7.41
CA HIS A 779 -65.57 -26.99 -7.22
C HIS A 779 -64.87 -26.14 -8.29
N ALA A 780 -65.61 -25.23 -8.96
CA ALA A 780 -65.04 -24.31 -9.94
C ALA A 780 -64.22 -23.18 -9.28
N LYS A 781 -62.97 -23.01 -9.72
CA LYS A 781 -61.97 -22.08 -9.16
C LYS A 781 -62.27 -20.60 -9.46
N ARG A 782 -62.16 -19.74 -8.44
CA ARG A 782 -62.38 -18.27 -8.44
C ARG A 782 -61.35 -17.56 -7.57
N GLN A 783 -61.33 -16.23 -7.67
CA GLN A 783 -60.45 -15.34 -6.89
C GLN A 783 -58.97 -15.76 -6.93
N ARG A 784 -58.46 -16.10 -8.12
CA ARG A 784 -57.06 -16.52 -8.28
C ARG A 784 -56.11 -15.35 -8.18
N ALA A 785 -55.03 -15.52 -7.43
CA ALA A 785 -53.91 -14.59 -7.35
C ALA A 785 -52.59 -15.37 -7.26
N ALA A 786 -51.51 -14.81 -7.82
CA ALA A 786 -50.16 -15.28 -7.53
C ALA A 786 -49.84 -15.08 -6.04
N HIS A 787 -48.89 -15.85 -5.52
CA HIS A 787 -48.42 -15.68 -4.14
C HIS A 787 -47.65 -14.39 -3.94
N ASP A 788 -47.84 -13.79 -2.76
CA ASP A 788 -47.23 -12.52 -2.38
C ASP A 788 -46.89 -12.50 -0.88
N GLY A 789 -45.83 -11.77 -0.53
CA GLY A 789 -45.24 -11.70 0.81
C GLY A 789 -44.51 -12.97 1.28
N GLY A 790 -43.69 -12.80 2.32
CA GLY A 790 -42.82 -13.85 2.87
C GLY A 790 -41.39 -13.80 2.33
N THR A 791 -40.51 -14.64 2.85
CA THR A 791 -39.09 -14.71 2.44
C THR A 791 -38.59 -16.15 2.53
N ALA A 792 -38.03 -16.66 1.44
CA ALA A 792 -37.45 -18.00 1.39
C ALA A 792 -36.05 -18.01 2.01
N THR A 793 -35.61 -19.18 2.48
CA THR A 793 -34.32 -19.41 3.12
C THR A 793 -33.67 -20.69 2.58
N CYS A 794 -32.43 -20.97 2.97
CA CYS A 794 -31.72 -22.19 2.60
C CYS A 794 -32.30 -23.49 3.23
N GLN A 795 -33.33 -23.40 4.09
CA GLN A 795 -33.97 -24.53 4.76
C GLN A 795 -35.51 -24.54 4.66
N GLY A 796 -36.16 -23.39 4.42
CA GLY A 796 -37.62 -23.24 4.34
C GLY A 796 -38.04 -22.37 3.15
N LYS A 797 -39.19 -22.67 2.55
CA LYS A 797 -39.76 -21.86 1.46
C LYS A 797 -40.33 -20.52 1.99
N ALA A 798 -40.69 -19.61 1.08
CA ALA A 798 -41.43 -18.41 1.46
C ALA A 798 -42.87 -18.78 1.85
N VAL A 799 -43.41 -18.16 2.92
CA VAL A 799 -44.82 -18.33 3.33
C VAL A 799 -45.64 -17.14 2.84
N CYS A 800 -46.62 -17.38 1.98
CA CYS A 800 -47.48 -16.35 1.40
C CYS A 800 -48.37 -15.71 2.47
N LEU A 801 -48.32 -14.38 2.58
CA LEU A 801 -49.04 -13.63 3.63
C LEU A 801 -50.57 -13.63 3.43
N VAL A 802 -51.06 -13.95 2.22
CA VAL A 802 -52.50 -13.94 1.87
C VAL A 802 -53.20 -15.25 2.20
N CYS A 803 -52.49 -16.39 2.10
CA CYS A 803 -53.07 -17.73 2.32
C CYS A 803 -52.36 -18.58 3.39
N GLY A 804 -51.22 -18.12 3.92
CA GLY A 804 -50.50 -18.78 5.01
C GLY A 804 -49.81 -20.09 4.63
N GLN A 805 -49.45 -20.29 3.35
CA GLN A 805 -48.87 -21.52 2.84
C GLN A 805 -47.48 -21.29 2.21
N GLU A 806 -46.63 -22.31 2.26
CA GLU A 806 -45.29 -22.31 1.67
C GLU A 806 -45.32 -22.41 0.12
N TYR A 807 -44.51 -21.59 -0.56
CA TYR A 807 -44.45 -21.54 -2.03
C TYR A 807 -43.05 -21.19 -2.57
N GLY A 808 -42.86 -21.37 -3.89
CA GLY A 808 -41.58 -21.11 -4.56
C GLY A 808 -40.50 -22.16 -4.25
N SER A 809 -39.23 -21.77 -4.36
CA SER A 809 -38.06 -22.59 -4.01
C SER A 809 -37.44 -22.11 -2.70
N PHE A 810 -36.58 -22.95 -2.10
CA PHE A 810 -35.60 -22.49 -1.13
C PHE A 810 -34.69 -21.41 -1.77
N ASP A 811 -34.18 -20.50 -0.96
CA ASP A 811 -33.16 -19.52 -1.38
C ASP A 811 -31.78 -20.02 -0.91
N PRO A 812 -30.89 -20.47 -1.81
CA PRO A 812 -29.57 -20.97 -1.45
C PRO A 812 -28.63 -19.91 -0.87
N ALA A 813 -28.95 -18.61 -0.96
CA ALA A 813 -28.12 -17.51 -0.46
C ALA A 813 -28.61 -16.95 0.89
N ASN A 814 -29.87 -17.20 1.28
CA ASN A 814 -30.43 -16.67 2.52
C ASN A 814 -30.33 -17.68 3.68
N HIS A 815 -29.25 -17.55 4.47
CA HIS A 815 -28.92 -18.48 5.55
C HIS A 815 -29.33 -17.97 6.93
N THR A 816 -30.10 -18.78 7.66
CA THR A 816 -30.59 -18.51 9.02
C THR A 816 -29.66 -19.01 10.14
N GLY A 817 -28.70 -19.88 9.81
CA GLY A 817 -27.75 -20.44 10.78
C GLY A 817 -26.54 -19.55 11.02
N THR A 818 -25.94 -19.65 12.21
CA THR A 818 -24.63 -19.06 12.48
C THR A 818 -23.54 -19.72 11.63
N LEU A 819 -22.42 -19.01 11.44
CA LEU A 819 -21.23 -19.58 10.81
C LEU A 819 -20.45 -20.46 11.80
N SER A 820 -19.77 -21.48 11.29
CA SER A 820 -18.85 -22.31 12.05
C SER A 820 -17.60 -21.54 12.51
N GLY A 821 -16.84 -22.15 13.41
CA GLY A 821 -15.42 -21.82 13.54
C GLY A 821 -14.67 -22.07 12.22
N TRP A 822 -13.51 -21.43 12.05
CA TRP A 822 -12.68 -21.61 10.87
C TRP A 822 -12.20 -23.06 10.74
N LYS A 823 -12.44 -23.67 9.58
CA LYS A 823 -11.84 -24.93 9.14
C LYS A 823 -10.65 -24.63 8.22
N THR A 824 -9.71 -25.56 8.12
CA THR A 824 -8.47 -25.39 7.37
C THR A 824 -7.99 -26.70 6.74
N ASN A 825 -7.24 -26.59 5.65
CA ASN A 825 -6.51 -27.66 4.99
C ASN A 825 -5.09 -27.18 4.63
N GLY A 826 -4.29 -27.96 3.90
CA GLY A 826 -2.91 -27.59 3.54
C GLY A 826 -2.75 -26.40 2.58
N THR A 827 -3.84 -25.74 2.14
CA THR A 827 -3.80 -24.61 1.19
C THR A 827 -4.68 -23.43 1.62
N GLU A 828 -5.84 -23.66 2.23
CA GLU A 828 -6.83 -22.61 2.54
C GLU A 828 -7.73 -22.90 3.74
N HIS A 829 -8.47 -21.87 4.14
CA HIS A 829 -9.48 -21.86 5.19
C HIS A 829 -10.88 -21.63 4.62
N TRP A 830 -11.89 -22.10 5.32
CA TRP A 830 -13.29 -21.76 5.09
C TRP A 830 -14.08 -21.76 6.39
N LYS A 831 -15.27 -21.17 6.35
CA LYS A 831 -16.33 -21.46 7.32
C LYS A 831 -17.45 -22.18 6.59
N GLU A 832 -18.39 -22.74 7.33
CA GLU A 832 -19.65 -23.22 6.77
C GLU A 832 -20.82 -22.68 7.58
N TYR A 833 -21.98 -22.55 6.96
CA TYR A 833 -23.21 -22.23 7.70
C TYR A 833 -23.67 -23.47 8.48
N ASN A 834 -23.80 -23.35 9.80
CA ASN A 834 -24.15 -24.48 10.69
C ASN A 834 -25.54 -25.08 10.39
N CYS A 835 -26.39 -24.41 9.59
CA CYS A 835 -27.69 -24.91 9.16
C CYS A 835 -27.65 -25.83 7.93
N CYS A 836 -26.63 -25.74 7.07
CA CYS A 836 -26.59 -26.48 5.80
C CYS A 836 -25.20 -26.98 5.37
N HIS A 837 -24.15 -26.68 6.14
CA HIS A 837 -22.74 -27.00 5.87
C HIS A 837 -22.20 -26.48 4.52
N ALA A 838 -22.85 -25.48 3.91
CA ALA A 838 -22.35 -24.82 2.70
C ALA A 838 -21.05 -24.05 2.99
N GLU A 839 -19.97 -24.35 2.27
CA GLU A 839 -18.68 -23.66 2.42
C GLU A 839 -18.74 -22.20 1.95
N VAL A 840 -18.31 -21.28 2.81
CA VAL A 840 -18.30 -19.83 2.57
C VAL A 840 -17.09 -19.17 3.24
N GLN A 841 -16.88 -17.87 2.95
CA GLN A 841 -15.75 -17.08 3.47
C GLN A 841 -14.38 -17.73 3.21
N ARG A 842 -14.19 -18.38 2.06
CA ARG A 842 -12.93 -19.04 1.68
C ARG A 842 -11.76 -18.05 1.65
N ALA A 843 -10.67 -18.38 2.37
CA ALA A 843 -9.49 -17.52 2.54
C ALA A 843 -8.20 -18.35 2.50
N ARG A 844 -7.27 -17.98 1.61
CA ARG A 844 -5.92 -18.59 1.59
C ARG A 844 -5.14 -18.24 2.86
N HIS A 845 -4.08 -18.98 3.13
CA HIS A 845 -3.16 -18.65 4.22
C HIS A 845 -2.56 -17.25 4.04
N SER A 846 -2.83 -16.34 4.97
CA SER A 846 -2.11 -15.06 5.10
C SER A 846 -1.08 -15.21 6.19
N PHE A 847 0.19 -15.43 5.83
CA PHE A 847 1.30 -15.56 6.78
C PHE A 847 1.78 -14.18 7.26
N THR A 848 0.88 -13.48 7.95
CA THR A 848 1.07 -12.10 8.41
C THR A 848 1.22 -11.96 9.93
N ALA A 849 0.87 -12.99 10.71
CA ALA A 849 1.01 -12.96 12.17
C ALA A 849 2.48 -13.05 12.61
N GLU A 850 2.93 -11.98 13.27
CA GLU A 850 4.26 -11.88 13.90
C GLU A 850 4.15 -12.31 15.37
N ALA A 851 4.58 -13.54 15.68
CA ALA A 851 4.46 -14.13 17.01
C ALA A 851 5.81 -14.71 17.47
N GLU A 852 6.31 -14.25 18.62
CA GLU A 852 7.59 -14.67 19.22
C GLU A 852 7.46 -16.03 19.92
N GLN A 853 7.21 -17.08 19.14
CA GLN A 853 7.10 -18.47 19.63
C GLN A 853 8.30 -19.29 19.15
N GLU A 854 8.82 -20.15 20.02
CA GLU A 854 9.99 -21.01 19.74
C GLU A 854 9.75 -21.93 18.51
N ALA A 855 8.49 -22.36 18.30
CA ALA A 855 8.07 -23.13 17.13
C ALA A 855 8.21 -22.39 15.78
N TYR A 856 8.39 -21.06 15.78
CA TYR A 856 8.62 -20.24 14.60
C TYR A 856 10.02 -19.63 14.55
N LEU A 857 10.89 -19.91 15.52
CA LEU A 857 12.24 -19.34 15.57
C LEU A 857 13.10 -19.85 14.41
N LYS A 858 13.55 -18.94 13.55
CA LYS A 858 14.44 -19.23 12.42
C LYS A 858 15.90 -19.01 12.79
N SER A 859 16.20 -17.94 13.52
CA SER A 859 17.52 -17.68 14.09
C SER A 859 17.42 -16.88 15.39
N ALA A 860 18.24 -17.23 16.39
CA ALA A 860 18.31 -16.50 17.65
C ALA A 860 19.14 -15.21 17.50
N ALA A 861 18.83 -14.20 18.32
CA ALA A 861 19.56 -12.93 18.32
C ALA A 861 21.05 -13.13 18.65
N THR A 862 21.92 -12.38 17.98
CA THR A 862 23.38 -12.40 18.15
C THR A 862 23.87 -11.09 18.77
N CYS A 863 25.20 -10.88 18.85
CA CYS A 863 25.74 -9.59 19.31
C CYS A 863 25.33 -8.42 18.39
N THR A 864 25.10 -8.69 17.11
CA THR A 864 24.96 -7.70 16.02
C THR A 864 23.66 -7.83 15.23
N GLU A 865 22.94 -8.95 15.35
CA GLU A 865 21.72 -9.25 14.60
C GLU A 865 20.56 -9.61 15.54
N ARG A 866 19.34 -9.30 15.11
CA ARG A 866 18.10 -9.54 15.89
C ARG A 866 17.61 -10.97 15.65
N ALA A 867 16.74 -11.49 16.52
CA ALA A 867 16.16 -12.82 16.31
C ALA A 867 15.23 -12.79 15.08
N GLU A 868 15.40 -13.72 14.15
CA GLU A 868 14.52 -13.90 13.00
C GLU A 868 13.50 -15.01 13.30
N TYR A 869 12.23 -14.74 13.03
CA TYR A 869 11.13 -15.68 13.19
C TYR A 869 10.37 -15.82 11.88
N TYR A 870 9.86 -17.02 11.59
CA TYR A 870 8.84 -17.24 10.56
C TYR A 870 7.53 -16.58 10.97
N LYS A 871 6.85 -15.92 10.02
CA LYS A 871 5.47 -15.49 10.22
C LYS A 871 4.55 -16.71 10.27
N SER A 872 3.43 -16.56 10.95
CA SER A 872 2.38 -17.58 11.04
C SER A 872 1.07 -17.06 10.43
N CYS A 873 0.12 -17.95 10.18
CA CYS A 873 -1.17 -17.56 9.66
C CYS A 873 -2.10 -17.08 10.78
N GLU A 874 -2.62 -15.85 10.65
CA GLU A 874 -3.52 -15.21 11.64
C GLU A 874 -4.77 -16.04 11.99
N VAL A 875 -5.19 -16.93 11.09
CA VAL A 875 -6.43 -17.72 11.24
C VAL A 875 -6.21 -19.06 11.95
N CYS A 876 -5.04 -19.68 11.83
CA CYS A 876 -4.80 -21.06 12.28
C CYS A 876 -3.45 -21.31 12.98
N GLY A 877 -2.53 -20.34 12.99
CA GLY A 877 -1.20 -20.48 13.55
C GLY A 877 -0.19 -21.28 12.69
N LEU A 878 -0.57 -21.78 11.51
CA LEU A 878 0.39 -22.49 10.64
C LEU A 878 1.57 -21.57 10.27
N SER A 879 2.80 -22.07 10.41
CA SER A 879 4.02 -21.32 10.07
C SER A 879 4.24 -21.25 8.55
N SER A 880 4.89 -20.18 8.08
CA SER A 880 5.23 -19.97 6.66
C SER A 880 6.41 -20.83 6.16
N ILE A 881 7.13 -21.51 7.07
CA ILE A 881 8.32 -22.31 6.77
C ILE A 881 8.05 -23.38 5.69
N GLY A 882 8.87 -23.40 4.63
CA GLY A 882 8.75 -24.34 3.52
C GLY A 882 7.54 -24.13 2.61
N THR A 883 6.77 -23.05 2.78
CA THR A 883 5.63 -22.72 1.91
C THR A 883 6.07 -21.84 0.73
N ALA A 884 5.21 -21.73 -0.29
CA ALA A 884 5.47 -20.84 -1.43
C ALA A 884 5.48 -19.34 -1.03
N ASP A 885 4.85 -19.02 0.10
CA ASP A 885 4.74 -17.68 0.67
C ASP A 885 5.59 -17.56 1.96
N GLU A 886 6.76 -18.23 2.00
CA GLU A 886 7.68 -18.19 3.14
C GLU A 886 8.11 -16.74 3.46
N ALA A 887 7.72 -16.27 4.64
CA ALA A 887 7.89 -14.89 5.10
C ALA A 887 8.36 -14.86 6.56
N THR A 888 9.25 -13.93 6.89
CA THR A 888 9.86 -13.78 8.21
C THR A 888 9.74 -12.37 8.77
N PHE A 889 10.05 -12.19 10.06
CA PHE A 889 10.18 -10.91 10.74
C PHE A 889 11.33 -10.94 11.75
N PHE A 890 11.81 -9.77 12.15
CA PHE A 890 12.87 -9.63 13.16
C PHE A 890 12.32 -9.03 14.45
N SER A 891 12.47 -9.73 15.57
CA SER A 891 12.06 -9.23 16.89
C SER A 891 13.16 -9.31 17.96
N GLY A 892 12.83 -8.81 19.15
CA GLY A 892 13.78 -8.48 20.21
C GLY A 892 14.76 -7.36 19.81
N ASN A 893 15.81 -7.19 20.61
CA ASN A 893 16.98 -6.38 20.25
C ASN A 893 18.17 -7.30 19.94
N VAL A 894 19.21 -6.75 19.31
CA VAL A 894 20.52 -7.41 19.29
C VAL A 894 21.00 -7.59 20.74
N LEU A 895 21.67 -8.70 21.06
CA LEU A 895 22.16 -8.97 22.42
C LEU A 895 23.27 -8.01 22.87
N GLY A 896 23.88 -7.30 21.91
CA GLY A 896 25.04 -6.45 22.12
C GLY A 896 26.29 -7.25 22.50
N HIS A 897 27.38 -6.54 22.74
CA HIS A 897 28.64 -7.15 23.16
C HIS A 897 28.76 -7.15 24.69
N ASP A 898 28.74 -8.34 25.29
CA ASP A 898 29.18 -8.54 26.67
C ASP A 898 30.71 -8.54 26.69
N TRP A 899 31.32 -7.37 26.82
CA TRP A 899 32.77 -7.21 26.72
C TRP A 899 33.52 -7.82 27.92
N GLY A 900 34.65 -8.45 27.63
CA GLY A 900 35.66 -8.88 28.60
C GLY A 900 36.51 -7.74 29.16
N GLU A 901 37.46 -8.11 30.02
CA GLU A 901 38.42 -7.19 30.62
C GLU A 901 39.39 -6.61 29.59
N TRP A 902 39.77 -5.34 29.79
CA TRP A 902 40.76 -4.66 28.96
C TRP A 902 42.17 -5.15 29.28
N THR A 903 42.78 -5.90 28.35
CA THR A 903 44.15 -6.42 28.48
C THR A 903 45.12 -5.52 27.71
N GLN A 904 46.29 -5.19 28.29
CA GLN A 904 47.30 -4.39 27.59
C GLN A 904 47.96 -5.19 26.46
N ASN A 905 48.13 -4.57 25.30
CA ASN A 905 48.77 -5.18 24.14
C ASN A 905 50.30 -5.14 24.23
N SER A 906 50.97 -5.98 23.45
CA SER A 906 52.44 -6.11 23.42
C SER A 906 53.19 -4.86 22.92
N ASP A 907 52.49 -3.81 22.48
CA ASP A 907 53.06 -2.53 22.10
C ASP A 907 53.32 -1.59 23.29
N GLY A 908 52.78 -1.90 24.48
CA GLY A 908 52.84 -1.06 25.68
C GLY A 908 52.11 0.28 25.54
N LYS A 909 51.17 0.40 24.60
CA LYS A 909 50.48 1.65 24.22
C LYS A 909 48.98 1.47 23.98
N THR A 910 48.53 0.31 23.52
CA THR A 910 47.11 -0.02 23.33
C THR A 910 46.65 -1.09 24.31
N HIS A 911 45.34 -1.24 24.44
CA HIS A 911 44.68 -2.35 25.12
C HIS A 911 43.54 -2.88 24.27
N THR A 912 43.23 -4.17 24.39
CA THR A 912 42.16 -4.85 23.66
C THR A 912 41.26 -5.61 24.62
N ARG A 913 39.97 -5.64 24.33
CA ARG A 913 38.99 -6.54 24.96
C ARG A 913 38.19 -7.30 23.92
N VAL A 914 37.68 -8.46 24.31
CA VAL A 914 36.99 -9.42 23.44
C VAL A 914 35.58 -9.64 23.98
N CYS A 915 34.57 -9.82 23.11
CA CYS A 915 33.22 -10.13 23.56
C CYS A 915 33.15 -11.58 24.08
N LYS A 916 32.57 -11.77 25.28
CA LYS A 916 32.39 -13.09 25.91
C LYS A 916 31.38 -13.97 25.17
N ARG A 917 30.44 -13.35 24.44
CA ARG A 917 29.43 -14.03 23.60
C ARG A 917 29.96 -14.44 22.23
N ASP A 918 31.03 -13.80 21.76
CA ASP A 918 31.60 -14.02 20.43
C ASP A 918 33.06 -13.53 20.38
N SER A 919 34.00 -14.46 20.31
CA SER A 919 35.43 -14.17 20.32
C SER A 919 35.96 -13.50 19.06
N SER A 920 35.18 -13.42 17.96
CA SER A 920 35.57 -12.67 16.76
C SER A 920 35.40 -11.16 16.94
N HIS A 921 34.49 -10.74 17.82
CA HIS A 921 34.25 -9.35 18.14
C HIS A 921 35.28 -8.85 19.17
N THR A 922 36.14 -7.92 18.74
CA THR A 922 37.18 -7.31 19.57
C THR A 922 37.16 -5.79 19.48
N GLU A 923 37.37 -5.10 20.60
CA GLU A 923 37.52 -3.65 20.68
C GLU A 923 38.95 -3.30 21.11
N THR A 924 39.58 -2.30 20.49
CA THR A 924 40.97 -1.90 20.79
C THR A 924 41.05 -0.39 21.03
N GLY A 925 41.60 0.00 22.17
CA GLY A 925 41.74 1.39 22.62
C GLY A 925 43.20 1.79 22.86
N ASN A 926 43.47 3.09 22.84
CA ASN A 926 44.74 3.63 23.30
C ASN A 926 44.76 3.74 24.83
N CYS A 927 45.90 3.44 25.45
CA CYS A 927 46.09 3.68 26.88
C CYS A 927 46.05 5.19 27.17
N THR A 928 45.20 5.58 28.12
CA THR A 928 44.99 6.97 28.57
C THR A 928 44.92 7.05 30.09
N GLY A 929 45.11 8.26 30.64
CA GLY A 929 45.02 8.56 32.06
C GLY A 929 46.35 8.40 32.83
N GLY A 930 46.32 8.80 34.10
CA GLY A 930 47.46 8.75 35.01
C GLY A 930 48.54 9.79 34.73
N THR A 931 49.58 9.80 35.55
CA THR A 931 50.68 10.78 35.47
C THR A 931 52.02 10.08 35.62
N ALA A 932 52.90 10.23 34.63
CA ALA A 932 54.28 9.72 34.69
C ALA A 932 55.16 10.59 35.59
N THR A 933 56.14 9.98 36.25
CA THR A 933 57.12 10.64 37.14
C THR A 933 58.55 10.31 36.73
N CYS A 934 59.54 10.88 37.40
CA CYS A 934 60.95 10.58 37.14
C CYS A 934 61.34 9.12 37.47
N THR A 935 60.55 8.41 38.29
CA THR A 935 60.78 7.01 38.68
C THR A 935 59.79 6.02 38.08
N ALA A 936 58.56 6.44 37.72
CA ALA A 936 57.50 5.56 37.22
C ALA A 936 56.87 6.05 35.89
N LYS A 937 56.42 5.10 35.07
CA LYS A 937 55.60 5.37 33.87
C LYS A 937 54.16 5.72 34.27
N ALA A 938 53.39 6.34 33.38
CA ALA A 938 51.96 6.56 33.62
C ALA A 938 51.22 5.21 33.73
N VAL A 939 50.15 5.16 34.51
CA VAL A 939 49.29 3.96 34.65
C VAL A 939 47.96 4.26 33.98
N CYS A 940 47.56 3.40 33.05
CA CYS A 940 46.33 3.59 32.29
C CYS A 940 45.11 3.46 33.21
N GLU A 941 44.22 4.45 33.17
CA GLU A 941 43.01 4.46 34.02
C GLU A 941 42.00 3.37 33.62
N VAL A 942 42.10 2.84 32.40
CA VAL A 942 41.25 1.76 31.88
C VAL A 942 41.83 0.39 32.28
N CYS A 943 42.89 -0.09 31.59
CA CYS A 943 43.45 -1.43 31.77
C CYS A 943 44.40 -1.59 32.99
N LYS A 944 44.61 -0.53 33.78
CA LYS A 944 45.48 -0.48 34.98
C LYS A 944 46.95 -0.84 34.77
N ALA A 945 47.39 -1.05 33.52
CA ALA A 945 48.77 -1.34 33.18
C ALA A 945 49.61 -0.07 33.00
N ALA A 946 50.93 -0.17 33.19
CA ALA A 946 51.85 0.94 32.99
C ALA A 946 52.16 1.16 31.49
N TYR A 947 52.18 2.41 31.03
CA TYR A 947 52.31 2.75 29.61
C TYR A 947 53.04 4.09 29.40
N GLY A 948 53.39 4.39 28.14
CA GLY A 948 54.12 5.61 27.78
C GLY A 948 55.57 5.60 28.29
N GLU A 949 56.14 6.77 28.55
CA GLU A 949 57.49 6.90 29.13
C GLU A 949 57.50 7.59 30.50
N LYS A 950 58.61 7.45 31.23
CA LYS A 950 58.85 8.20 32.48
C LYS A 950 59.02 9.68 32.17
N ASN A 951 58.59 10.56 33.09
CA ASN A 951 58.74 12.01 32.93
C ASN A 951 59.93 12.51 33.78
N PRO A 952 61.09 12.87 33.19
CA PRO A 952 62.29 13.28 33.94
C PRO A 952 62.12 14.59 34.74
N ASP A 953 61.07 15.36 34.46
CA ASP A 953 60.82 16.67 35.04
C ASP A 953 59.79 16.63 36.20
N ASN A 954 59.02 15.55 36.33
CA ASN A 954 58.04 15.38 37.38
C ASN A 954 58.61 14.56 38.54
N HIS A 955 59.18 15.25 39.53
CA HIS A 955 59.91 14.66 40.65
C HIS A 955 58.97 14.15 41.76
N THR A 956 59.22 12.95 42.25
CA THR A 956 58.47 12.33 43.38
C THR A 956 58.87 12.92 44.73
N ALA A 957 58.00 12.82 45.74
CA ALA A 957 58.33 13.22 47.11
C ALA A 957 59.56 12.42 47.62
N GLY A 958 60.53 13.13 48.22
CA GLY A 958 61.84 12.58 48.60
C GLY A 958 62.92 12.65 47.51
N CYS A 959 62.56 13.01 46.26
CA CYS A 959 63.53 13.31 45.20
C CYS A 959 64.09 14.73 45.39
N THR A 960 64.99 14.92 46.35
CA THR A 960 65.65 16.21 46.67
C THR A 960 66.98 16.39 45.93
N PRO A 961 67.42 17.64 45.70
CA PRO A 961 68.70 17.91 45.05
C PRO A 961 69.86 17.90 46.06
N GLU A 962 70.78 16.96 45.90
CA GLU A 962 71.93 16.71 46.77
C GLU A 962 73.22 17.26 46.15
N TRP A 963 74.12 17.78 47.00
CA TRP A 963 75.42 18.32 46.59
C TRP A 963 76.53 17.26 46.72
N THR A 964 77.33 17.11 45.67
CA THR A 964 78.65 16.48 45.73
C THR A 964 79.70 17.58 45.69
N ILE A 965 80.54 17.67 46.71
CA ILE A 965 81.57 18.72 46.89
C ILE A 965 82.93 18.05 47.05
N THR A 966 83.95 18.59 46.40
CA THR A 966 85.37 18.23 46.56
C THR A 966 86.19 19.49 46.88
N GLU A 967 87.51 19.40 47.01
CA GLU A 967 88.36 20.58 47.24
C GLU A 967 88.38 21.56 46.05
N THR A 968 88.10 21.07 44.84
CA THR A 968 88.24 21.83 43.59
C THR A 968 86.90 22.10 42.88
N GLU A 969 85.89 21.25 43.07
CA GLU A 969 84.64 21.25 42.29
C GLU A 969 83.39 20.98 43.13
N HIS A 970 82.24 21.41 42.63
CA HIS A 970 80.92 21.04 43.12
C HIS A 970 79.97 20.64 41.99
N GLU A 971 79.03 19.74 42.27
CA GLU A 971 77.92 19.34 41.39
C GLU A 971 76.66 19.11 42.23
N GLN A 972 75.46 19.37 41.68
CA GLN A 972 74.19 19.09 42.34
C GLN A 972 73.28 18.22 41.45
N LYS A 973 72.70 17.17 42.04
CA LYS A 973 71.88 16.15 41.36
C LYS A 973 70.67 15.74 42.22
N TYR A 974 69.55 15.43 41.57
CA TYR A 974 68.37 14.85 42.23
C TYR A 974 68.60 13.41 42.67
N SER A 975 68.42 13.13 43.96
CA SER A 975 68.75 11.87 44.64
C SER A 975 68.16 10.61 43.98
N LEU A 976 66.87 10.63 43.63
CA LEU A 976 66.14 9.44 43.15
C LEU A 976 66.15 9.24 41.62
N CYS A 977 66.62 10.22 40.84
CA CYS A 977 66.63 10.12 39.37
C CYS A 977 67.92 10.61 38.68
N GLY A 978 68.92 11.04 39.44
CA GLY A 978 70.24 11.46 38.93
C GLY A 978 70.26 12.73 38.07
N LYS A 979 69.11 13.39 37.86
CA LYS A 979 69.00 14.58 37.01
C LYS A 979 69.81 15.73 37.62
N VAL A 980 70.70 16.29 36.82
CA VAL A 980 71.64 17.36 37.23
C VAL A 980 70.91 18.70 37.33
N THR A 981 70.99 19.36 38.48
CA THR A 981 70.47 20.73 38.70
C THR A 981 71.57 21.77 38.58
N THR A 982 72.76 21.48 39.10
CA THR A 982 73.97 22.30 38.91
C THR A 982 75.05 21.39 38.34
N LYS A 983 75.45 21.63 37.08
CA LYS A 983 76.53 20.87 36.43
C LYS A 983 77.84 21.07 37.17
N LYS A 984 78.70 20.04 37.13
CA LYS A 984 80.02 20.06 37.74
C LYS A 984 80.79 21.31 37.33
N SER A 985 81.24 22.08 38.31
CA SER A 985 81.95 23.35 38.13
C SER A 985 83.02 23.52 39.20
N ALA A 986 84.09 24.23 38.88
CA ALA A 986 85.07 24.69 39.87
C ALA A 986 84.42 25.69 40.86
N HIS A 987 85.01 25.81 42.05
CA HIS A 987 84.57 26.79 43.05
C HIS A 987 84.88 28.23 42.64
N SER A 988 83.86 29.10 42.69
CA SER A 988 84.05 30.54 42.83
C SER A 988 83.97 30.88 44.31
N PHE A 989 85.08 31.34 44.89
CA PHE A 989 85.19 31.72 46.31
C PHE A 989 85.13 33.24 46.49
N SER A 990 84.70 33.67 47.68
CA SER A 990 84.79 35.06 48.14
C SER A 990 86.24 35.54 48.28
N ASP A 991 86.40 36.83 48.55
CA ASP A 991 87.64 37.37 49.12
C ASP A 991 87.97 36.70 50.47
N TRP A 992 89.26 36.77 50.83
CA TRP A 992 89.79 36.21 52.08
C TRP A 992 89.54 37.14 53.28
N ALA A 993 88.76 36.66 54.25
CA ALA A 993 88.56 37.31 55.53
C ALA A 993 89.60 36.81 56.54
N ILE A 994 90.29 37.73 57.23
CA ILE A 994 91.17 37.37 58.35
C ILE A 994 90.29 36.94 59.54
N ILE A 995 90.54 35.75 60.07
CA ILE A 995 89.83 35.19 61.23
C ILE A 995 90.68 35.20 62.50
N GLN A 996 92.01 35.33 62.36
CA GLN A 996 92.96 35.53 63.45
C GLN A 996 94.13 36.39 62.95
N GLU A 997 94.48 37.48 63.65
CA GLU A 997 95.58 38.35 63.25
C GLU A 997 96.95 37.80 63.69
N PRO A 998 98.02 37.97 62.88
CA PRO A 998 99.38 37.59 63.27
C PRO A 998 99.96 38.52 64.34
N THR A 999 100.87 37.99 65.15
CA THR A 999 101.61 38.72 66.19
C THR A 999 103.11 38.75 65.88
N SER A 1000 103.92 39.36 66.74
CA SER A 1000 105.39 39.36 66.62
C SER A 1000 106.07 38.00 66.92
N SER A 1001 105.30 36.95 67.26
CA SER A 1001 105.83 35.60 67.52
C SER A 1001 104.93 34.43 67.14
N GLN A 1002 103.75 34.67 66.58
CA GLN A 1002 102.84 33.64 66.06
C GLN A 1002 102.06 34.12 64.84
N ASP A 1003 101.84 33.20 63.91
CA ASP A 1003 101.06 33.40 62.69
C ASP A 1003 99.56 33.58 62.98
N GLY A 1004 98.88 34.29 62.08
CA GLY A 1004 97.42 34.42 62.03
C GLY A 1004 96.78 33.45 61.03
N GLU A 1005 95.47 33.57 60.83
CA GLU A 1005 94.69 32.77 59.87
C GLU A 1005 93.62 33.60 59.14
N LYS A 1006 93.26 33.14 57.93
CA LYS A 1006 92.19 33.67 57.10
C LYS A 1006 91.39 32.55 56.43
N GLU A 1007 90.10 32.77 56.18
CA GLU A 1007 89.23 31.87 55.42
C GLU A 1007 88.61 32.56 54.20
N HIS A 1008 88.14 31.77 53.24
CA HIS A 1008 87.17 32.23 52.23
C HIS A 1008 86.18 31.13 51.83
N ILE A 1009 85.04 31.51 51.24
CA ILE A 1009 83.86 30.63 51.11
C ILE A 1009 83.35 30.60 49.66
N CYS A 1010 83.06 29.40 49.13
CA CYS A 1010 82.46 29.25 47.81
C CYS A 1010 81.05 29.84 47.77
N GLU A 1011 80.80 30.80 46.89
CA GLU A 1011 79.53 31.54 46.84
C GLU A 1011 78.34 30.65 46.47
N ILE A 1012 78.57 29.56 45.72
CA ILE A 1012 77.54 28.63 45.26
C ILE A 1012 77.24 27.56 46.34
N CYS A 1013 78.20 26.69 46.62
CA CYS A 1013 77.99 25.51 47.48
C CYS A 1013 78.35 25.71 48.96
N LYS A 1014 78.86 26.88 49.35
CA LYS A 1014 79.25 27.26 50.72
C LYS A 1014 80.39 26.45 51.35
N TYR A 1015 81.13 25.67 50.56
CA TYR A 1015 82.42 25.07 50.94
C TYR A 1015 83.42 26.16 51.39
N LYS A 1016 84.30 25.86 52.35
CA LYS A 1016 85.28 26.81 52.90
C LYS A 1016 86.72 26.33 52.67
N GLU A 1017 87.64 27.28 52.55
CA GLU A 1017 89.08 27.03 52.56
C GLU A 1017 89.79 28.00 53.54
N THR A 1018 90.84 27.53 54.24
CA THR A 1018 91.58 28.27 55.28
C THR A 1018 93.09 28.28 55.00
N LYS A 1019 93.77 29.40 55.32
CA LYS A 1019 95.24 29.56 55.19
C LYS A 1019 95.82 30.44 56.31
N THR A 1020 97.06 30.17 56.70
CA THR A 1020 97.81 30.96 57.69
C THR A 1020 98.40 32.27 57.13
N ILE A 1021 98.82 33.17 58.04
CA ILE A 1021 99.39 34.50 57.76
C ILE A 1021 100.67 34.68 58.61
N PRO A 1022 101.86 34.81 58.02
CA PRO A 1022 103.11 34.87 58.79
C PRO A 1022 103.25 36.02 59.79
N ALA A 1023 103.94 35.77 60.90
CA ALA A 1023 104.38 36.77 61.89
C ALA A 1023 105.24 37.90 61.30
N ALA A 1024 105.15 39.10 61.88
CA ALA A 1024 105.75 40.33 61.32
C ALA A 1024 107.19 40.60 61.81
N GLY A 1025 108.12 40.83 60.87
CA GLY A 1025 109.51 41.27 61.09
C GLY A 1025 109.81 42.67 60.53
N ASP A 1026 110.99 43.21 60.85
CA ASP A 1026 111.31 44.64 60.68
C ASP A 1026 111.81 45.05 59.27
N SER A 1027 111.41 46.27 58.86
CA SER A 1027 111.82 47.18 57.76
C SER A 1027 112.60 46.69 56.50
N GLY A 1028 112.10 47.05 55.29
CA GLY A 1028 112.69 46.54 54.01
C GLY A 1028 112.52 47.24 52.63
N SER A 1029 111.91 48.45 52.49
CA SER A 1029 112.04 49.37 51.31
C SER A 1029 111.55 49.00 49.87
N ASN A 1030 110.80 49.94 49.24
CA ASN A 1030 110.71 50.28 47.78
C ASN A 1030 110.15 49.26 46.73
N THR A 1031 109.49 49.62 45.61
CA THR A 1031 108.90 50.89 45.07
C THR A 1031 107.96 50.60 43.86
N ASN A 1032 106.89 51.42 43.67
CA ASN A 1032 106.31 52.01 42.41
C ASN A 1032 106.17 51.16 41.11
N ASN A 1033 105.15 51.26 40.23
CA ASN A 1033 103.92 52.08 40.02
C ASN A 1033 103.04 51.41 38.91
N THR A 1034 101.93 51.88 38.27
CA THR A 1034 101.18 53.16 38.16
C THR A 1034 99.74 52.92 37.61
N ASN A 1035 98.82 53.90 37.78
CA ASN A 1035 97.78 54.48 36.87
C ASN A 1035 97.20 53.72 35.62
N ASN A 1036 95.96 53.93 35.11
CA ASN A 1036 94.62 54.50 35.48
C ASN A 1036 93.65 54.21 34.24
N THR A 1037 92.41 54.67 33.94
CA THR A 1037 91.44 55.73 34.37
C THR A 1037 90.01 55.46 33.78
N ASN A 1038 88.94 56.02 34.40
CA ASN A 1038 87.67 56.68 33.91
C ASN A 1038 87.07 56.47 32.48
N ASN A 1039 85.79 56.78 32.12
CA ASN A 1039 84.41 56.87 32.69
C ASN A 1039 83.43 57.20 31.47
N THR A 1040 82.19 57.76 31.38
CA THR A 1040 81.16 58.42 32.26
C THR A 1040 79.79 58.59 31.50
N ASN A 1041 78.62 58.34 32.15
CA ASN A 1041 77.30 59.04 32.02
C ASN A 1041 76.51 59.05 30.65
N ASN A 1042 75.22 59.46 30.48
CA ASN A 1042 74.22 60.11 31.37
C ASN A 1042 72.69 59.91 31.05
N THR A 1043 71.85 60.27 32.02
CA THR A 1043 70.37 60.27 32.28
C THR A 1043 69.31 60.96 31.36
N ILE A 1044 67.99 60.69 31.65
CA ILE A 1044 66.77 61.59 31.87
C ILE A 1044 65.43 60.86 31.41
N ARG A 1045 64.19 60.92 31.97
CA ARG A 1045 63.49 61.43 33.22
C ARG A 1045 62.06 60.80 33.38
N ALA A 1046 61.44 60.90 34.59
CA ALA A 1046 60.01 61.19 35.00
C ALA A 1046 58.75 60.58 34.27
N THR A 1047 57.56 60.29 34.86
CA THR A 1047 56.96 60.25 36.26
C THR A 1047 55.52 59.62 36.25
N ALA A 1048 55.08 58.96 37.34
CA ALA A 1048 53.69 58.67 37.88
C ALA A 1048 52.46 58.41 36.93
N GLY A 1049 51.35 57.71 37.25
CA GLY A 1049 50.77 57.12 38.49
C GLY A 1049 49.35 57.70 38.78
N SER A 1050 48.28 56.98 39.19
CA SER A 1050 48.01 55.54 39.42
C SER A 1050 46.51 55.26 39.77
N ALA A 1051 46.08 53.98 39.83
CA ALA A 1051 44.82 53.39 40.40
C ALA A 1051 43.54 53.20 39.53
N SER A 1052 43.09 51.92 39.45
CA SER A 1052 41.74 51.32 39.21
C SER A 1052 40.68 51.90 38.23
N ALA A 1053 40.48 51.19 37.09
CA ALA A 1053 39.22 50.73 36.44
C ALA A 1053 38.08 51.74 36.04
N PRO A 1054 37.09 51.35 35.18
CA PRO A 1054 37.07 50.50 33.98
C PRO A 1054 36.58 51.29 32.72
N GLN A 1055 35.83 50.68 31.79
CA GLN A 1055 35.25 51.25 30.52
C GLN A 1055 36.26 51.51 29.38
N THR A 1056 35.94 51.53 28.08
CA THR A 1056 34.87 50.96 27.21
C THR A 1056 35.38 51.06 25.75
N GLY A 1057 34.84 50.29 24.79
CA GLY A 1057 34.97 50.67 23.38
C GLY A 1057 34.64 49.56 22.38
N ASP A 1058 33.79 49.87 21.41
CA ASP A 1058 33.44 48.99 20.30
C ASP A 1058 33.47 49.74 18.96
N SER A 1059 33.85 49.05 17.89
CA SER A 1059 33.71 49.42 16.46
C SER A 1059 34.53 50.59 15.82
N ASN A 1060 35.39 50.17 14.86
CA ASN A 1060 35.48 50.67 13.46
C ASN A 1060 36.51 51.78 13.05
N GLN A 1061 36.84 51.74 11.74
CA GLN A 1061 37.64 52.66 10.90
C GLN A 1061 39.19 52.69 11.07
N MET A 1062 39.87 52.03 10.11
CA MET A 1062 41.14 52.45 9.46
C MET A 1062 42.37 52.80 10.33
N LEU A 1063 42.98 51.81 11.01
CA LEU A 1063 44.40 51.88 11.42
C LEU A 1063 45.31 51.25 10.36
N LEU A 1064 45.44 51.99 9.25
CA LEU A 1064 46.13 51.62 8.02
C LEU A 1064 47.64 51.92 8.07
N TRP A 1065 48.45 50.97 7.54
CA TRP A 1065 49.74 51.21 6.87
C TRP A 1065 50.93 51.71 7.73
N LEU A 1066 52.21 51.61 7.31
CA LEU A 1066 52.82 51.04 6.09
C LEU A 1066 54.15 50.32 6.46
N SER A 1067 54.24 49.04 6.11
CA SER A 1067 55.33 48.35 5.38
C SER A 1067 56.83 48.52 5.70
N LEU A 1068 57.58 47.41 5.57
CA LEU A 1068 58.46 47.10 4.40
C LEU A 1068 58.69 45.55 4.41
N LEU A 1069 58.80 44.79 3.29
CA LEU A 1069 60.02 44.68 2.45
C LEU A 1069 60.34 43.27 1.89
N PHE A 1070 59.69 42.81 0.80
CA PHE A 1070 60.20 41.85 -0.23
C PHE A 1070 60.48 40.36 0.11
N ALA A 1071 60.54 39.39 -0.83
CA ALA A 1071 60.17 39.33 -2.27
C ALA A 1071 60.06 37.88 -2.83
N SER A 1072 59.35 37.72 -3.97
CA SER A 1072 59.54 36.71 -5.05
C SER A 1072 59.39 35.20 -4.75
N GLY A 1073 58.94 34.35 -5.69
CA GLY A 1073 58.48 34.57 -7.08
C GLY A 1073 58.11 33.25 -7.80
N PHE A 1074 57.79 33.34 -9.11
CA PHE A 1074 57.65 32.30 -10.17
C PHE A 1074 57.68 30.78 -9.81
N GLY A 1075 56.83 29.90 -10.37
CA GLY A 1075 55.85 29.99 -11.47
C GLY A 1075 55.99 28.82 -12.48
N VAL A 1076 55.11 28.72 -13.50
CA VAL A 1076 55.30 27.94 -14.78
C VAL A 1076 55.32 26.39 -14.65
N THR A 1077 54.68 25.53 -15.44
CA THR A 1077 53.68 25.52 -16.57
C THR A 1077 52.98 24.14 -16.59
N GLY A 1078 51.95 23.81 -17.38
CA GLY A 1078 51.21 24.46 -18.48
C GLY A 1078 49.85 23.75 -18.70
N ALA A 1079 48.82 24.31 -19.34
CA ALA A 1079 48.71 24.73 -20.75
C ALA A 1079 48.68 23.54 -21.73
N THR A 1080 47.76 23.40 -22.70
CA THR A 1080 46.57 24.22 -23.09
C THR A 1080 45.45 23.25 -23.59
N LEU A 1081 44.42 23.49 -24.41
CA LEU A 1081 43.91 24.56 -25.30
C LEU A 1081 42.37 24.30 -25.43
N TYR A 1082 41.40 25.14 -25.05
CA TYR A 1082 41.06 26.55 -25.37
C TYR A 1082 40.24 26.75 -26.67
N GLY A 1083 39.09 27.42 -26.57
CA GLY A 1083 38.23 27.83 -27.71
C GLY A 1083 36.74 27.87 -27.28
N ARG A 1084 36.14 28.98 -26.80
CA ARG A 1084 35.76 30.25 -27.48
C ARG A 1084 34.87 30.05 -28.73
N ARG A 1085 33.75 30.78 -28.92
CA ARG A 1085 33.11 31.87 -28.13
C ARG A 1085 31.66 32.16 -28.56
N LYS A 1086 30.83 32.66 -27.62
CA LYS A 1086 29.72 33.64 -27.73
C LYS A 1086 28.77 33.67 -28.96
N LYS A 1087 27.45 33.70 -28.67
CA LYS A 1087 26.35 34.56 -29.20
C LYS A 1087 26.29 34.81 -30.75
N HIS A 1088 25.13 34.70 -31.41
CA HIS A 1088 23.99 35.62 -31.19
C HIS A 1088 22.64 35.14 -31.80
N SER A 1089 21.54 35.52 -31.14
CA SER A 1089 20.15 35.80 -31.61
C SER A 1089 19.57 35.29 -32.95
N ARG A 1090 18.33 34.76 -32.85
CA ARG A 1090 17.17 34.87 -33.78
C ARG A 1090 17.36 34.50 -35.26
N GLN A 1091 16.68 33.44 -35.71
CA GLN A 1091 15.42 33.58 -36.48
C GLN A 1091 14.72 32.23 -36.73
N ARG A 1092 13.37 32.31 -36.81
CA ARG A 1092 12.40 31.21 -36.96
C ARG A 1092 12.25 30.31 -35.72
#